data_AF-A0A2E8U650-F1
#
_entry.id   AF-A0A2E8U650-F1
#
_cell.length_a   1.000
_cell.length_b   1.000
_cell.length_c   1.000
_cell.angle_alpha   90.00
_cell.angle_beta   90.00
_cell.angle_gamma   90.00
#
_symmetry.space_group_name_H-M   'P 1'
#
loop_
_entity.id
_entity.type
_entity.pdbx_description
1 polymer ?
#
loop_
_entity_poly.entity_id
_entity_poly.type
_entity_poly.pdbx_seq_one_letter_code
_entity_poly.pdbx_strand_id
1 'polypeptide(L)'
;MNRMTIFSVYIEEGCITCDACEEAAPDVFEVTDDTCYIKPDARVDGGYDRNIDKSGLKPEVISTLSDDIMDAADACPVDVIILVEESQGDAPEPEVIEAAEPEVESIAEEPAEVAEGIEGLLSSGDRTLNILFGSQSGNSEELAAKFAKRSSDYGLEATVHDMDGFDLSSMSSMKRVLIICSTWGEGDMPDNAEELWQEANSDSAPRLQGSFFSVLALGDTSYEFFCESGKDWDVRLEELGATRLVDRVDCDVDYDAMAEAWALDALATMAAVDGNGTFIEDQVETIKDHVGGTAPVASGEDGFTVPNLEADAVQVEISIFRYDPERATTGRDTWVCALPGNLSVLEALRALKQTHDGSLTFRDGADDDPTTAISVNGRLILPGRVSIDSAASSRDDSLQLRIEPLPAFDVIRDLVVDLWPLERSRESSEPWMIAATRDGANTSQGVIGTMDPAVAGSLHSITDFCSAPLLHSASDATPHSDDYMGPAVLARTWARMNDPRSSARSISSMQSVMDSQGGIKAETDFASIRRQNESLRIISDALLDARTATLGRDAFNGRHGKHVWWYSWSVKSSGRVNDTVLYRQVLGPLGLFGNLFSGVTARMMLGFTRTGGNVFNGMLGMVAPPAGIGKMPKQFNSSVDNHHEVVAIFNEVDGRF
;
A
#
# COMPACT_ATOMS: atom_id res chain seq x y z
N MET A 1 -25.83 15.24 32.26
CA MET A 1 -26.22 13.91 31.77
C MET A 1 -27.55 14.09 31.06
N ASN A 2 -27.51 14.23 29.73
CA ASN A 2 -28.72 14.15 28.92
C ASN A 2 -29.26 12.73 29.11
N ARG A 3 -30.47 12.58 29.64
CA ARG A 3 -31.18 11.29 29.59
C ARG A 3 -31.62 11.10 28.14
N MET A 4 -31.10 10.07 27.47
CA MET A 4 -31.67 9.57 26.22
C MET A 4 -33.13 9.20 26.48
N THR A 5 -34.05 9.69 25.65
CA THR A 5 -35.49 9.40 25.76
C THR A 5 -35.89 8.58 24.55
N ILE A 6 -36.24 7.30 24.76
CA ILE A 6 -36.68 6.39 23.71
C ILE A 6 -38.06 6.84 23.23
N PHE A 7 -38.20 7.04 21.93
CA PHE A 7 -39.46 7.34 21.26
C PHE A 7 -40.18 6.07 20.81
N SER A 8 -39.45 5.11 20.23
CA SER A 8 -39.99 3.87 19.67
C SER A 8 -38.98 2.72 19.78
N VAL A 9 -39.47 1.48 19.77
CA VAL A 9 -38.65 0.26 19.73
C VAL A 9 -39.22 -0.68 18.67
N TYR A 10 -38.35 -1.31 17.86
CA TYR A 10 -38.77 -2.31 16.86
C TYR A 10 -37.76 -3.46 16.78
N ILE A 11 -38.20 -4.61 16.26
CA ILE A 11 -37.43 -5.86 16.26
C ILE A 11 -37.12 -6.27 14.81
N GLU A 12 -35.85 -6.19 14.39
CA GLU A 12 -35.37 -6.48 13.02
C GLU A 12 -35.28 -7.97 12.69
N GLU A 13 -35.51 -8.35 11.42
CA GLU A 13 -35.46 -9.74 10.94
C GLU A 13 -34.19 -10.47 11.41
N GLY A 14 -34.34 -11.70 11.91
CA GLY A 14 -33.23 -12.45 12.51
C GLY A 14 -33.29 -12.63 14.03
N CYS A 15 -34.38 -12.24 14.69
CA CYS A 15 -34.60 -12.51 16.11
C CYS A 15 -34.53 -14.02 16.41
N ILE A 16 -33.57 -14.42 17.25
CA ILE A 16 -33.51 -15.76 17.85
C ILE A 16 -34.17 -15.70 19.23
N THR A 17 -35.06 -16.63 19.51
CA THR A 17 -35.85 -16.63 20.74
C THR A 17 -34.94 -16.94 21.93
N CYS A 18 -34.84 -15.99 22.85
CA CYS A 18 -34.01 -16.06 24.06
C CYS A 18 -34.74 -15.38 25.24
N ASP A 19 -34.28 -15.66 26.46
CA ASP A 19 -34.96 -15.20 27.68
C ASP A 19 -34.70 -13.71 28.01
N ALA A 20 -33.82 -13.02 27.27
CA ALA A 20 -33.39 -11.66 27.57
C ALA A 20 -34.54 -10.64 27.62
N CYS A 21 -35.49 -10.72 26.70
CA CYS A 21 -36.62 -9.79 26.61
C CYS A 21 -37.63 -9.98 27.74
N GLU A 22 -37.89 -11.24 28.12
CA GLU A 22 -38.85 -11.58 29.19
C GLU A 22 -38.25 -11.39 30.58
N GLU A 23 -36.92 -11.49 30.72
CA GLU A 23 -36.21 -11.21 31.98
C GLU A 23 -36.05 -9.70 32.24
N ALA A 24 -35.66 -8.93 31.22
CA ALA A 24 -35.39 -7.49 31.37
C ALA A 24 -36.65 -6.63 31.32
N ALA A 25 -37.55 -6.85 30.35
CA ALA A 25 -38.74 -6.02 30.16
C ALA A 25 -40.00 -6.84 29.80
N PRO A 26 -40.50 -7.69 30.73
CA PRO A 26 -41.66 -8.55 30.49
C PRO A 26 -42.96 -7.78 30.22
N ASP A 27 -43.07 -6.52 30.64
CA ASP A 27 -44.26 -5.70 30.40
C ASP A 27 -44.28 -5.08 28.99
N VAL A 28 -43.15 -5.11 28.27
CA VAL A 28 -42.99 -4.54 26.92
C VAL A 28 -42.92 -5.63 25.86
N PHE A 29 -42.21 -6.72 26.15
CA PHE A 29 -41.95 -7.79 25.20
C PHE A 29 -42.70 -9.09 25.55
N GLU A 30 -43.05 -9.85 24.52
CA GLU A 30 -43.59 -11.20 24.62
C GLU A 30 -42.81 -12.12 23.69
N VAL A 31 -42.05 -13.06 24.26
CA VAL A 31 -41.24 -14.03 23.50
C VAL A 31 -42.14 -15.21 23.12
N THR A 32 -42.19 -15.52 21.83
CA THR A 32 -42.88 -16.70 21.28
C THR A 32 -41.87 -17.74 20.80
N ASP A 33 -42.33 -18.88 20.27
CA ASP A 33 -41.42 -19.94 19.78
C ASP A 33 -40.55 -19.49 18.58
N ASP A 34 -41.06 -18.55 17.76
CA ASP A 34 -40.44 -18.14 16.49
C ASP A 34 -39.86 -16.70 16.51
N THR A 35 -40.37 -15.80 17.37
CA THR A 35 -39.91 -14.40 17.43
C THR A 35 -40.31 -13.71 18.74
N CYS A 36 -39.86 -12.48 18.95
CA CYS A 36 -40.30 -11.62 20.04
C CYS A 36 -41.26 -10.55 19.50
N TYR A 37 -42.38 -10.33 20.19
CA TYR A 37 -43.38 -9.31 19.86
C TYR A 37 -43.39 -8.20 20.90
N ILE A 38 -43.83 -7.01 20.49
CA ILE A 38 -44.05 -5.89 21.40
C ILE A 38 -45.53 -5.87 21.77
N LYS A 39 -45.80 -5.82 23.08
CA LYS A 39 -47.16 -5.86 23.62
C LYS A 39 -47.97 -4.62 23.20
N PRO A 40 -49.29 -4.78 22.95
CA PRO A 40 -50.15 -3.66 22.55
C PRO A 40 -50.28 -2.61 23.67
N ASP A 41 -50.03 -3.00 24.92
CA ASP A 41 -50.04 -2.08 26.05
C ASP A 41 -48.87 -1.10 26.02
N ALA A 42 -47.76 -1.45 25.37
CA ALA A 42 -46.56 -0.62 25.26
C ALA A 42 -46.65 0.46 24.16
N ARG A 43 -47.43 0.22 23.09
CA ARG A 43 -47.46 1.06 21.87
C ARG A 43 -48.66 2.00 21.79
N VAL A 44 -48.48 3.17 21.18
CA VAL A 44 -49.56 4.16 20.99
C VAL A 44 -50.66 3.65 20.03
N ASP A 45 -50.30 2.87 19.02
CA ASP A 45 -51.23 2.28 18.05
C ASP A 45 -51.90 0.98 18.53
N GLY A 46 -51.46 0.41 19.64
CA GLY A 46 -51.97 -0.85 20.17
C GLY A 46 -51.68 -2.08 19.30
N GLY A 47 -50.66 -2.02 18.43
CA GLY A 47 -50.24 -3.16 17.61
C GLY A 47 -49.59 -4.28 18.43
N TYR A 48 -49.81 -5.53 18.02
CA TYR A 48 -49.14 -6.72 18.57
C TYR A 48 -48.36 -7.43 17.46
N ASP A 49 -47.17 -6.89 17.20
CA ASP A 49 -46.23 -7.37 16.19
C ASP A 49 -44.82 -6.83 16.54
N ARG A 50 -43.89 -6.91 15.59
CA ARG A 50 -42.48 -6.51 15.76
C ARG A 50 -42.23 -5.00 15.63
N ASN A 51 -43.29 -4.22 15.45
CA ASN A 51 -43.30 -2.78 15.28
C ASN A 51 -42.45 -2.27 14.10
N ILE A 52 -42.51 -2.97 12.95
CA ILE A 52 -41.75 -2.60 11.74
C ILE A 52 -42.09 -1.18 11.28
N ASP A 53 -43.34 -0.74 11.49
CA ASP A 53 -43.82 0.61 11.18
C ASP A 53 -43.32 1.71 12.16
N LYS A 54 -42.48 1.33 13.14
CA LYS A 54 -41.81 2.20 14.13
C LYS A 54 -42.77 3.09 14.93
N SER A 55 -43.94 2.57 15.26
CA SER A 55 -44.94 3.27 16.08
C SER A 55 -44.41 3.62 17.48
N GLY A 56 -44.74 4.82 17.96
CA GLY A 56 -44.23 5.33 19.24
C GLY A 56 -44.72 4.54 20.46
N LEU A 57 -43.92 4.57 21.54
CA LEU A 57 -44.28 4.00 22.84
C LEU A 57 -45.21 4.94 23.62
N LYS A 58 -46.06 4.36 24.48
CA LYS A 58 -46.93 5.17 25.35
C LYS A 58 -46.07 5.95 26.37
N PRO A 59 -46.43 7.20 26.71
CA PRO A 59 -45.67 8.02 27.65
C PRO A 59 -45.44 7.36 29.04
N GLU A 60 -46.39 6.55 29.50
CA GLU A 60 -46.29 5.80 30.76
C GLU A 60 -45.17 4.76 30.74
N VAL A 61 -44.98 4.09 29.59
CA VAL A 61 -43.93 3.10 29.34
C VAL A 61 -42.57 3.77 29.24
N ILE A 62 -42.48 4.87 28.49
CA ILE A 62 -41.23 5.65 28.34
C ILE A 62 -40.75 6.18 29.70
N SER A 63 -41.66 6.61 30.57
CA SER A 63 -41.28 7.18 31.87
C SER A 63 -40.89 6.15 32.94
N THR A 64 -41.31 4.90 32.79
CA THR A 64 -41.18 3.87 33.84
C THR A 64 -40.26 2.71 33.45
N LEU A 65 -40.23 2.34 32.17
CA LEU A 65 -39.60 1.14 31.65
C LEU A 65 -38.48 1.45 30.62
N SER A 66 -38.03 2.70 30.51
CA SER A 66 -36.96 3.07 29.57
C SER A 66 -35.67 2.29 29.81
N ASP A 67 -35.28 2.19 31.08
CA ASP A 67 -34.03 1.55 31.48
C ASP A 67 -34.12 0.03 31.23
N ASP A 68 -35.26 -0.58 31.54
CA ASP A 68 -35.55 -2.00 31.29
C ASP A 68 -35.54 -2.35 29.79
N ILE A 69 -36.01 -1.45 28.92
CA ILE A 69 -35.96 -1.60 27.46
C ILE A 69 -34.52 -1.52 26.94
N MET A 70 -33.69 -0.63 27.49
CA MET A 70 -32.27 -0.54 27.14
C MET A 70 -31.53 -1.80 27.58
N ASP A 71 -31.78 -2.27 28.80
CA ASP A 71 -31.19 -3.51 29.32
C ASP A 71 -31.59 -4.73 28.46
N ALA A 72 -32.83 -4.77 27.96
CA ALA A 72 -33.28 -5.81 27.04
C ALA A 72 -32.57 -5.76 25.68
N ALA A 73 -32.31 -4.55 25.16
CA ALA A 73 -31.57 -4.36 23.91
C ALA A 73 -30.10 -4.78 24.06
N ASP A 74 -29.45 -4.37 25.16
CA ASP A 74 -28.04 -4.70 25.46
C ASP A 74 -27.83 -6.19 25.76
N ALA A 75 -28.84 -6.88 26.30
CA ALA A 75 -28.79 -8.31 26.59
C ALA A 75 -29.12 -9.20 25.38
N CYS A 76 -29.54 -8.62 24.24
CA CYS A 76 -29.92 -9.36 23.05
C CYS A 76 -28.68 -9.99 22.37
N PRO A 77 -28.58 -11.32 22.20
CA PRO A 77 -27.38 -11.97 21.65
C PRO A 77 -27.15 -11.74 20.16
N VAL A 78 -28.13 -11.16 19.46
CA VAL A 78 -28.11 -10.90 18.00
C VAL A 78 -28.40 -9.44 17.66
N ASP A 79 -28.49 -8.56 18.66
CA ASP A 79 -28.64 -7.10 18.50
C ASP A 79 -29.79 -6.65 17.58
N VAL A 80 -30.91 -7.37 17.58
CA VAL A 80 -32.07 -7.08 16.69
C VAL A 80 -33.09 -6.09 17.27
N ILE A 81 -32.90 -5.62 18.50
CA ILE A 81 -33.82 -4.69 19.18
C ILE A 81 -33.32 -3.28 18.93
N ILE A 82 -34.02 -2.52 18.10
CA ILE A 82 -33.60 -1.17 17.69
C ILE A 82 -34.42 -0.12 18.43
N LEU A 83 -33.71 0.80 19.09
CA LEU A 83 -34.28 1.95 19.79
C LEU A 83 -34.23 3.18 18.88
N VAL A 84 -35.37 3.86 18.74
CA VAL A 84 -35.51 5.12 18.01
C VAL A 84 -35.61 6.25 19.03
N GLU A 85 -34.76 7.25 18.93
CA GLU A 85 -34.71 8.39 19.85
C GLU A 85 -35.47 9.61 19.32
N GLU A 86 -35.99 10.43 20.23
CA GLU A 86 -36.63 11.72 19.89
C GLU A 86 -35.56 12.81 19.77
N SER A 87 -35.37 13.37 18.57
CA SER A 87 -34.64 14.64 18.42
C SER A 87 -35.53 15.79 18.89
N GLN A 88 -35.06 16.57 19.88
CA GLN A 88 -35.75 17.79 20.28
C GLN A 88 -35.68 18.80 19.12
N GLY A 89 -36.75 18.85 18.32
CA GLY A 89 -36.98 19.84 17.29
C GLY A 89 -37.50 21.15 17.87
N ASP A 90 -36.91 22.25 17.39
CA ASP A 90 -37.39 23.62 17.53
C ASP A 90 -38.89 23.71 17.19
N ALA A 91 -39.66 24.30 18.10
CA ALA A 91 -41.11 24.42 17.97
C ALA A 91 -41.50 25.61 17.07
N PRO A 92 -42.63 25.53 16.35
CA PRO A 92 -43.05 26.57 15.41
C PRO A 92 -43.74 27.74 16.13
N GLU A 93 -43.43 28.98 15.72
CA GLU A 93 -44.21 30.18 16.07
C GLU A 93 -45.03 30.70 14.88
N PRO A 94 -46.15 31.42 15.13
CA PRO A 94 -47.34 31.35 14.30
C PRO A 94 -47.46 32.46 13.24
N GLU A 95 -48.32 32.18 12.27
CA GLU A 95 -48.71 33.02 11.13
C GLU A 95 -49.16 34.44 11.51
N VAL A 96 -48.66 35.42 10.76
CA VAL A 96 -49.25 36.76 10.62
C VAL A 96 -49.49 37.02 9.13
N ILE A 97 -50.73 37.41 8.82
CA ILE A 97 -51.27 37.72 7.49
C ILE A 97 -51.06 39.22 7.16
N GLU A 98 -51.04 39.55 5.85
CA GLU A 98 -51.15 40.87 5.16
C GLU A 98 -49.83 41.38 4.55
N ALA A 99 -49.71 41.84 3.30
CA ALA A 99 -50.62 42.00 2.16
C ALA A 99 -49.80 42.28 0.86
N ALA A 100 -50.51 42.20 -0.27
CA ALA A 100 -50.15 42.34 -1.68
C ALA A 100 -49.06 43.38 -2.12
N GLU A 101 -48.19 42.90 -3.02
CA GLU A 101 -47.71 43.44 -4.33
C GLU A 101 -47.63 44.95 -4.61
N PRO A 102 -46.58 45.41 -5.33
CA PRO A 102 -46.60 45.31 -6.80
C PRO A 102 -45.31 44.85 -7.49
N GLU A 103 -45.53 44.23 -8.66
CA GLU A 103 -44.58 43.84 -9.70
C GLU A 103 -43.63 44.97 -10.16
N VAL A 104 -42.32 44.67 -10.31
CA VAL A 104 -41.46 45.18 -11.40
C VAL A 104 -40.34 44.16 -11.71
N GLU A 105 -40.42 43.55 -12.90
CA GLU A 105 -39.40 43.02 -13.83
C GLU A 105 -38.02 42.51 -13.35
N SER A 106 -37.85 41.19 -13.52
CA SER A 106 -36.71 40.43 -14.08
C SER A 106 -35.30 41.01 -14.06
N ILE A 107 -34.43 40.47 -13.19
CA ILE A 107 -33.03 40.13 -13.50
C ILE A 107 -32.70 38.80 -12.78
N ALA A 108 -32.03 37.91 -13.51
CA ALA A 108 -31.59 36.56 -13.17
C ALA A 108 -31.20 36.31 -11.70
N GLU A 109 -31.72 35.22 -11.14
CA GLU A 109 -31.24 34.61 -9.89
C GLU A 109 -30.71 33.21 -10.20
N GLU A 110 -29.56 32.92 -9.60
CA GLU A 110 -28.72 31.74 -9.74
C GLU A 110 -29.48 30.44 -9.40
N PRO A 111 -29.11 29.28 -9.99
CA PRO A 111 -29.78 28.03 -9.67
C PRO A 111 -29.49 27.62 -8.21
N ALA A 112 -30.57 27.15 -7.60
CA ALA A 112 -30.68 26.72 -6.22
C ALA A 112 -29.64 25.66 -5.82
N GLU A 113 -29.30 25.72 -4.53
CA GLU A 113 -28.40 24.83 -3.80
C GLU A 113 -28.65 23.36 -4.12
N VAL A 114 -27.59 22.72 -4.64
CA VAL A 114 -27.48 21.29 -4.88
C VAL A 114 -27.35 20.61 -3.52
N ALA A 115 -28.45 20.04 -3.03
CA ALA A 115 -28.47 19.16 -1.86
C ALA A 115 -29.07 17.81 -2.23
N GLU A 116 -28.55 17.18 -3.29
CA GLU A 116 -28.55 15.73 -3.45
C GLU A 116 -27.13 15.35 -3.91
N GLY A 117 -26.43 14.52 -3.11
CA GLY A 117 -25.06 14.09 -3.43
C GLY A 117 -25.00 13.24 -4.70
N ILE A 118 -23.78 12.89 -5.12
CA ILE A 118 -23.50 12.02 -6.29
C ILE A 118 -24.31 10.72 -6.23
N GLU A 119 -24.53 10.17 -5.04
CA GLU A 119 -25.36 8.98 -4.83
C GLU A 119 -26.83 9.19 -5.27
N GLY A 120 -27.40 10.38 -5.04
CA GLY A 120 -28.74 10.73 -5.52
C GLY A 120 -28.80 10.85 -7.04
N LEU A 121 -27.74 11.37 -7.68
CA LEU A 121 -27.62 11.44 -9.14
C LEU A 121 -27.48 10.05 -9.79
N LEU A 122 -26.68 9.16 -9.19
CA LEU A 122 -26.43 7.82 -9.73
C LEU A 122 -27.59 6.84 -9.49
N SER A 123 -28.52 7.16 -8.57
CA SER A 123 -29.64 6.27 -8.19
C SER A 123 -31.03 6.77 -8.58
N SER A 124 -31.16 7.97 -9.16
CA SER A 124 -32.45 8.54 -9.54
C SER A 124 -32.63 8.77 -11.05
N GLY A 125 -33.90 8.67 -11.49
CA GLY A 125 -34.28 8.93 -12.87
C GLY A 125 -34.05 7.77 -13.84
N ASP A 126 -34.17 8.06 -15.14
CA ASP A 126 -33.93 7.10 -16.21
C ASP A 126 -32.43 6.91 -16.45
N ARG A 127 -31.91 5.75 -16.03
CA ARG A 127 -30.49 5.34 -16.11
C ARG A 127 -30.21 4.35 -17.23
N THR A 128 -31.13 4.19 -18.19
CA THR A 128 -30.96 3.24 -19.29
C THR A 128 -29.79 3.63 -20.20
N LEU A 129 -28.97 2.64 -20.56
CA LEU A 129 -27.86 2.73 -21.51
C LEU A 129 -28.06 1.66 -22.60
N ASN A 130 -28.01 2.03 -23.87
CA ASN A 130 -28.17 1.09 -24.98
C ASN A 130 -26.82 0.92 -25.68
N ILE A 131 -26.31 -0.32 -25.76
CA ILE A 131 -25.04 -0.63 -26.41
C ILE A 131 -25.36 -1.48 -27.64
N LEU A 132 -25.11 -0.95 -28.84
CA LEU A 132 -25.29 -1.67 -30.10
C LEU A 132 -23.95 -2.16 -30.61
N PHE A 133 -23.88 -3.40 -31.09
CA PHE A 133 -22.66 -3.95 -31.66
C PHE A 133 -22.81 -4.43 -33.10
N GLY A 134 -21.81 -4.13 -33.92
CA GLY A 134 -21.60 -4.71 -35.25
C GLY A 134 -20.34 -5.59 -35.22
N SER A 135 -20.47 -6.90 -35.44
CA SER A 135 -19.34 -7.83 -35.38
C SER A 135 -19.44 -8.98 -36.36
N GLN A 136 -18.31 -9.34 -36.98
CA GLN A 136 -18.21 -10.56 -37.80
C GLN A 136 -17.60 -11.74 -37.02
N SER A 137 -16.61 -11.48 -36.17
CA SER A 137 -15.85 -12.50 -35.44
C SER A 137 -16.19 -12.59 -33.94
N GLY A 138 -17.06 -11.71 -33.43
CA GLY A 138 -17.49 -11.67 -32.03
C GLY A 138 -16.74 -10.67 -31.14
N ASN A 139 -15.65 -10.04 -31.60
CA ASN A 139 -14.85 -9.14 -30.76
C ASN A 139 -15.65 -7.92 -30.24
N SER A 140 -16.45 -7.30 -31.12
CA SER A 140 -17.29 -6.15 -30.75
C SER A 140 -18.43 -6.55 -29.81
N GLU A 141 -18.95 -7.77 -29.98
CA GLU A 141 -20.00 -8.35 -29.11
C GLU A 141 -19.45 -8.60 -27.69
N GLU A 142 -18.26 -9.19 -27.59
CA GLU A 142 -17.58 -9.41 -26.31
C GLU A 142 -17.29 -8.10 -25.57
N LEU A 143 -16.80 -7.07 -26.29
CA LEU A 143 -16.60 -5.74 -25.72
C LEU A 143 -17.91 -5.09 -25.27
N ALA A 144 -18.99 -5.22 -26.04
CA ALA A 144 -20.31 -4.70 -25.66
C ALA A 144 -20.83 -5.35 -24.38
N ALA A 145 -20.71 -6.68 -24.26
CA ALA A 145 -21.08 -7.41 -23.05
C ALA A 145 -20.20 -7.01 -21.85
N LYS A 146 -18.90 -6.83 -22.07
CA LYS A 146 -17.94 -6.38 -21.05
C LYS A 146 -18.31 -5.00 -20.51
N PHE A 147 -18.59 -4.04 -21.38
CA PHE A 147 -18.93 -2.67 -20.99
C PHE A 147 -20.34 -2.57 -20.38
N ALA A 148 -21.29 -3.39 -20.82
CA ALA A 148 -22.59 -3.49 -20.19
C ALA A 148 -22.50 -3.95 -18.74
N LYS A 149 -21.62 -4.92 -18.44
CA LYS A 149 -21.39 -5.35 -17.05
C LYS A 149 -20.80 -4.22 -16.21
N ARG A 150 -19.81 -3.50 -16.76
CA ARG A 150 -19.12 -2.39 -16.10
C ARG A 150 -20.01 -1.16 -15.90
N SER A 151 -21.03 -0.95 -16.72
CA SER A 151 -21.92 0.22 -16.58
C SER A 151 -22.64 0.27 -15.24
N SER A 152 -22.84 -0.89 -14.59
CA SER A 152 -23.46 -0.96 -13.26
C SER A 152 -22.66 -0.22 -12.18
N ASP A 153 -21.32 -0.17 -12.31
CA ASP A 153 -20.44 0.59 -11.42
C ASP A 153 -20.68 2.11 -11.53
N TYR A 154 -21.26 2.55 -12.65
CA TYR A 154 -21.64 3.94 -12.93
C TYR A 154 -23.12 4.21 -12.68
N GLY A 155 -23.84 3.27 -12.03
CA GLY A 155 -25.28 3.36 -11.83
C GLY A 155 -26.09 3.39 -13.13
N LEU A 156 -25.58 2.80 -14.22
CA LEU A 156 -26.24 2.72 -15.52
C LEU A 156 -26.81 1.32 -15.75
N GLU A 157 -28.03 1.26 -16.26
CA GLU A 157 -28.73 0.03 -16.64
C GLU A 157 -28.51 -0.26 -18.13
N ALA A 158 -27.45 -1.02 -18.45
CA ALA A 158 -27.11 -1.32 -19.84
C ALA A 158 -27.96 -2.46 -20.43
N THR A 159 -28.43 -2.24 -21.67
CA THR A 159 -29.01 -3.27 -22.54
C THR A 159 -28.14 -3.39 -23.79
N VAL A 160 -27.68 -4.60 -24.08
CA VAL A 160 -26.90 -4.91 -25.29
C VAL A 160 -27.85 -5.32 -26.41
N HIS A 161 -27.69 -4.71 -27.57
CA HIS A 161 -28.49 -4.97 -28.76
C HIS A 161 -27.58 -5.43 -29.91
N ASP A 162 -27.96 -6.52 -30.56
CA ASP A 162 -27.44 -6.83 -31.90
C ASP A 162 -27.98 -5.77 -32.86
N MET A 163 -27.14 -5.29 -33.78
CA MET A 163 -27.60 -4.38 -34.83
C MET A 163 -28.56 -5.07 -35.80
N ASP A 164 -28.50 -6.41 -35.90
CA ASP A 164 -29.40 -7.18 -36.75
C ASP A 164 -30.82 -7.20 -36.15
N GLY A 165 -31.79 -6.73 -36.93
CA GLY A 165 -33.18 -6.61 -36.51
C GLY A 165 -33.47 -5.51 -35.47
N PHE A 166 -32.51 -4.61 -35.19
CA PHE A 166 -32.74 -3.45 -34.34
C PHE A 166 -33.63 -2.41 -35.04
N ASP A 167 -34.62 -1.86 -34.33
CA ASP A 167 -35.51 -0.83 -34.86
C ASP A 167 -34.90 0.56 -34.66
N LEU A 168 -34.38 1.16 -35.73
CA LEU A 168 -33.75 2.49 -35.68
C LEU A 168 -34.69 3.58 -35.16
N SER A 169 -36.01 3.45 -35.39
CA SER A 169 -36.99 4.43 -34.93
C SER A 169 -37.07 4.52 -33.40
N SER A 170 -36.80 3.41 -32.70
CA SER A 170 -36.77 3.35 -31.24
C SER A 170 -35.62 4.15 -30.64
N MET A 171 -34.52 4.33 -31.38
CA MET A 171 -33.33 5.06 -30.93
C MET A 171 -33.60 6.54 -30.65
N SER A 172 -34.61 7.13 -31.29
CA SER A 172 -35.06 8.51 -31.01
C SER A 172 -35.56 8.74 -29.58
N SER A 173 -35.96 7.66 -28.89
CA SER A 173 -36.37 7.71 -27.48
C SER A 173 -35.25 7.37 -26.50
N MET A 174 -34.10 6.90 -27.01
CA MET A 174 -32.95 6.50 -26.20
C MET A 174 -32.06 7.71 -25.91
N LYS A 175 -31.84 7.99 -24.63
CA LYS A 175 -30.98 9.11 -24.20
C LYS A 175 -29.50 8.79 -24.31
N ARG A 176 -29.10 7.53 -24.08
CA ARG A 176 -27.69 7.11 -24.01
C ARG A 176 -27.46 5.92 -24.95
N VAL A 177 -26.59 6.10 -25.93
CA VAL A 177 -26.30 5.11 -26.98
C VAL A 177 -24.79 4.93 -27.14
N LEU A 178 -24.30 3.70 -27.05
CA LEU A 178 -22.92 3.36 -27.42
C LEU A 178 -22.94 2.47 -28.66
N ILE A 179 -22.05 2.76 -29.61
CA ILE A 179 -21.85 1.94 -30.79
C ILE A 179 -20.47 1.30 -30.72
N ILE A 180 -20.40 -0.02 -30.84
CA ILE A 180 -19.14 -0.76 -30.94
C ILE A 180 -19.16 -1.55 -32.25
N CYS A 181 -18.41 -1.09 -33.24
CA CYS A 181 -18.50 -1.66 -34.59
C CYS A 181 -17.13 -2.03 -35.14
N SER A 182 -17.00 -3.26 -35.61
CA SER A 182 -15.82 -3.70 -36.37
C SER A 182 -15.99 -3.37 -37.85
N THR A 183 -14.90 -3.18 -38.58
CA THR A 183 -14.93 -3.06 -40.05
C THR A 183 -14.67 -4.42 -40.71
N TRP A 184 -15.42 -4.74 -41.76
CA TRP A 184 -15.24 -5.98 -42.52
C TRP A 184 -14.75 -5.70 -43.94
N GLY A 185 -13.91 -6.60 -44.47
CA GLY A 185 -13.42 -6.50 -45.85
C GLY A 185 -12.62 -5.22 -46.13
N GLU A 186 -13.05 -4.47 -47.14
CA GLU A 186 -12.40 -3.24 -47.61
C GLU A 186 -13.21 -2.00 -47.17
N GLY A 187 -13.60 -1.94 -45.90
CA GLY A 187 -14.33 -0.81 -45.33
C GLY A 187 -15.83 -1.02 -45.15
N ASP A 188 -16.35 -2.22 -45.44
CA ASP A 188 -17.78 -2.52 -45.36
C ASP A 188 -18.25 -2.70 -43.90
N MET A 189 -19.57 -2.54 -43.69
CA MET A 189 -20.21 -2.89 -42.43
C MET A 189 -20.13 -4.41 -42.19
N PRO A 190 -20.08 -4.88 -40.93
CA PRO A 190 -20.32 -6.28 -40.61
C PRO A 190 -21.71 -6.73 -41.09
N ASP A 191 -21.86 -8.03 -41.37
CA ASP A 191 -23.12 -8.58 -41.91
C ASP A 191 -24.32 -8.25 -41.01
N ASN A 192 -24.12 -8.23 -39.69
CA ASN A 192 -25.17 -7.92 -38.70
C ASN A 192 -25.49 -6.43 -38.56
N ALA A 193 -24.71 -5.52 -39.15
CA ALA A 193 -24.91 -4.07 -39.10
C ALA A 193 -25.43 -3.46 -40.41
N GLU A 194 -25.37 -4.22 -41.51
CA GLU A 194 -25.64 -3.74 -42.87
C GLU A 194 -27.08 -3.23 -43.06
N GLU A 195 -28.09 -3.96 -42.57
CA GLU A 195 -29.50 -3.56 -42.73
C GLU A 195 -29.81 -2.26 -41.97
N LEU A 196 -29.34 -2.16 -40.72
CA LEU A 196 -29.50 -0.97 -39.89
C LEU A 196 -28.77 0.25 -40.48
N TRP A 197 -27.60 0.04 -41.09
CA TRP A 197 -26.86 1.09 -41.78
C TRP A 197 -27.60 1.61 -43.02
N GLN A 198 -28.21 0.72 -43.81
CA GLN A 198 -29.03 1.12 -44.96
C GLN A 198 -30.27 1.90 -44.53
N GLU A 199 -30.92 1.48 -43.43
CA GLU A 199 -32.04 2.21 -42.84
C GLU A 199 -31.59 3.60 -42.35
N ALA A 200 -30.45 3.67 -41.66
CA ALA A 200 -29.89 4.93 -41.15
C ALA A 200 -29.57 5.92 -42.27
N ASN A 201 -29.21 5.45 -43.47
CA ASN A 201 -28.94 6.29 -44.64
C ASN A 201 -30.17 6.60 -45.50
N SER A 202 -31.33 6.03 -45.19
CA SER A 202 -32.56 6.30 -45.93
C SER A 202 -33.12 7.70 -45.63
N ASP A 203 -33.94 8.22 -46.55
CA ASP A 203 -34.70 9.47 -46.34
C ASP A 203 -35.72 9.37 -45.19
N SER A 204 -36.01 8.14 -44.73
CA SER A 204 -36.92 7.84 -43.61
C SER A 204 -36.23 7.78 -42.25
N ALA A 205 -34.91 7.97 -42.17
CA ALA A 205 -34.18 7.90 -40.91
C ALA A 205 -34.72 8.92 -39.88
N PRO A 206 -34.93 8.51 -38.61
CA PRO A 206 -35.44 9.39 -37.57
C PRO A 206 -34.39 10.44 -37.17
N ARG A 207 -34.86 11.58 -36.66
CA ARG A 207 -33.97 12.53 -35.98
C ARG A 207 -33.69 12.06 -34.55
N LEU A 208 -32.44 12.16 -34.13
CA LEU A 208 -31.94 11.66 -32.83
C LEU A 208 -31.66 12.79 -31.85
N GLN A 209 -32.46 13.86 -31.93
CA GLN A 209 -32.29 15.04 -31.08
C GLN A 209 -32.57 14.67 -29.63
N GLY A 210 -31.61 14.90 -28.74
CA GLY A 210 -31.69 14.52 -27.32
C GLY A 210 -31.09 13.16 -26.99
N SER A 211 -30.58 12.44 -28.00
CA SER A 211 -29.73 11.25 -27.78
C SER A 211 -28.26 11.64 -27.69
N PHE A 212 -27.57 11.09 -26.71
CA PHE A 212 -26.13 11.21 -26.54
C PHE A 212 -25.45 9.92 -26.97
N PHE A 213 -24.34 10.04 -27.72
CA PHE A 213 -23.65 8.89 -28.25
C PHE A 213 -22.13 8.95 -28.14
N SER A 214 -21.50 7.77 -28.24
CA SER A 214 -20.05 7.61 -28.44
C SER A 214 -19.78 6.32 -29.19
N VAL A 215 -18.70 6.29 -29.99
CA VAL A 215 -18.40 5.16 -30.89
C VAL A 215 -17.02 4.59 -30.60
N LEU A 216 -16.92 3.27 -30.49
CA LEU A 216 -15.67 2.53 -30.50
C LEU A 216 -15.57 1.75 -31.80
N ALA A 217 -14.53 2.05 -32.59
CA ALA A 217 -14.30 1.42 -33.88
C ALA A 217 -13.19 0.38 -33.77
N LEU A 218 -13.41 -0.81 -34.32
CA LEU A 218 -12.41 -1.88 -34.39
C LEU A 218 -12.03 -2.11 -35.86
N GLY A 219 -10.73 -2.20 -36.13
CA GLY A 219 -10.20 -2.47 -37.47
C GLY A 219 -8.78 -3.02 -37.43
N ASP A 220 -8.21 -3.21 -38.61
CA ASP A 220 -6.81 -3.64 -38.77
C ASP A 220 -6.12 -2.66 -39.72
N THR A 221 -5.02 -2.05 -39.25
CA THR A 221 -4.26 -1.05 -40.01
C THR A 221 -3.58 -1.62 -41.26
N SER A 222 -3.58 -2.95 -41.43
CA SER A 222 -3.14 -3.64 -42.64
C SER A 222 -4.06 -3.44 -43.85
N TYR A 223 -5.30 -2.98 -43.62
CA TYR A 223 -6.28 -2.70 -44.66
C TYR A 223 -6.34 -1.20 -45.00
N GLU A 224 -6.70 -0.86 -46.24
CA GLU A 224 -6.73 0.54 -46.70
C GLU A 224 -7.77 1.37 -45.94
N PHE A 225 -8.94 0.79 -45.67
CA PHE A 225 -10.08 1.41 -44.99
C PHE A 225 -10.12 1.03 -43.50
N PHE A 226 -9.10 1.47 -42.75
CA PHE A 226 -8.99 1.21 -41.31
C PHE A 226 -10.14 1.84 -40.51
N CYS A 227 -10.90 1.03 -39.75
CA CYS A 227 -12.01 1.47 -38.89
C CYS A 227 -13.16 2.22 -39.61
N GLU A 228 -13.33 2.01 -40.92
CA GLU A 228 -14.28 2.79 -41.73
C GLU A 228 -15.72 2.68 -41.25
N SER A 229 -16.19 1.48 -40.92
CA SER A 229 -17.56 1.28 -40.43
C SER A 229 -17.87 2.07 -39.15
N GLY A 230 -16.92 2.16 -38.22
CA GLY A 230 -17.07 2.95 -37.00
C GLY A 230 -17.04 4.45 -37.26
N LYS A 231 -16.23 4.91 -38.22
CA LYS A 231 -16.22 6.32 -38.66
C LYS A 231 -17.55 6.72 -39.30
N ASP A 232 -18.10 5.83 -40.11
CA ASP A 232 -19.38 6.00 -40.77
C ASP A 232 -20.53 6.16 -39.76
N TRP A 233 -20.60 5.30 -38.74
CA TRP A 233 -21.57 5.43 -37.66
C TRP A 233 -21.42 6.73 -36.85
N ASP A 234 -20.18 7.10 -36.55
CA ASP A 234 -19.88 8.30 -35.78
C ASP A 234 -20.32 9.59 -36.49
N VAL A 235 -20.07 9.68 -37.80
CA VAL A 235 -20.53 10.81 -38.63
C VAL A 235 -22.04 10.77 -38.79
N ARG A 236 -22.62 9.60 -39.07
CA ARG A 236 -24.05 9.49 -39.39
C ARG A 236 -24.94 9.83 -38.20
N LEU A 237 -24.58 9.41 -36.98
CA LEU A 237 -25.35 9.74 -35.77
C LEU A 237 -25.34 11.26 -35.50
N GLU A 238 -24.21 11.93 -35.73
CA GLU A 238 -24.10 13.38 -35.64
C GLU A 238 -24.98 14.08 -36.70
N GLU A 239 -24.99 13.58 -37.95
CA GLU A 239 -25.87 14.11 -39.01
C GLU A 239 -27.38 13.95 -38.69
N LEU A 240 -27.75 12.86 -38.01
CA LEU A 240 -29.12 12.61 -37.56
C LEU A 240 -29.50 13.46 -36.32
N GLY A 241 -28.55 14.19 -35.73
CA GLY A 241 -28.76 15.17 -34.67
C GLY A 241 -28.51 14.66 -33.25
N ALA A 242 -27.87 13.50 -33.10
CA ALA A 242 -27.38 13.04 -31.79
C ALA A 242 -26.13 13.84 -31.37
N THR A 243 -25.88 13.90 -30.07
CA THR A 243 -24.75 14.66 -29.49
C THR A 243 -23.62 13.73 -29.11
N ARG A 244 -22.42 13.92 -29.68
CA ARG A 244 -21.21 13.16 -29.32
C ARG A 244 -20.70 13.62 -27.95
N LEU A 245 -20.54 12.70 -27.01
CA LEU A 245 -19.99 12.98 -25.68
C LEU A 245 -18.48 12.70 -25.57
N VAL A 246 -18.04 11.56 -26.14
CA VAL A 246 -16.63 11.17 -26.20
C VAL A 246 -16.24 10.97 -27.65
N ASP A 247 -15.05 11.46 -27.99
CA ASP A 247 -14.49 11.28 -29.33
C ASP A 247 -14.33 9.79 -29.65
N ARG A 248 -14.61 9.44 -30.91
CA ARG A 248 -14.45 8.07 -31.40
C ARG A 248 -12.99 7.64 -31.26
N VAL A 249 -12.80 6.40 -30.83
CA VAL A 249 -11.48 5.76 -30.78
C VAL A 249 -11.39 4.66 -31.83
N ASP A 250 -10.35 4.73 -32.66
CA ASP A 250 -10.05 3.77 -33.73
C ASP A 250 -9.03 2.74 -33.20
N CYS A 251 -9.47 1.51 -32.93
CA CYS A 251 -8.66 0.44 -32.36
C CYS A 251 -8.10 -0.50 -33.45
N ASP A 252 -6.80 -0.81 -33.35
CA ASP A 252 -6.14 -1.84 -34.17
C ASP A 252 -6.30 -3.25 -33.56
N VAL A 253 -5.63 -4.26 -34.10
CA VAL A 253 -5.72 -5.67 -33.64
C VAL A 253 -5.50 -5.84 -32.13
N ASP A 254 -4.59 -5.05 -31.54
CA ASP A 254 -4.34 -5.02 -30.08
C ASP A 254 -5.26 -3.98 -29.39
N TYR A 255 -6.58 -4.18 -29.48
CA TYR A 255 -7.59 -3.18 -29.08
C TYR A 255 -7.81 -3.03 -27.56
N ASP A 256 -7.41 -4.02 -26.75
CA ASP A 256 -7.81 -4.11 -25.33
C ASP A 256 -7.54 -2.83 -24.52
N ALA A 257 -6.31 -2.31 -24.60
CA ALA A 257 -5.92 -1.14 -23.79
C ALA A 257 -6.63 0.15 -24.22
N MET A 258 -6.83 0.31 -25.54
CA MET A 258 -7.51 1.49 -26.09
C MET A 258 -9.01 1.45 -25.82
N ALA A 259 -9.62 0.26 -25.97
CA ALA A 259 -11.02 0.02 -25.67
C ALA A 259 -11.32 0.25 -24.18
N GLU A 260 -10.43 -0.17 -23.29
CA GLU A 260 -10.57 0.03 -21.84
C GLU A 260 -10.49 1.51 -21.44
N ALA A 261 -9.54 2.26 -22.01
CA ALA A 261 -9.41 3.69 -21.77
C ALA A 261 -10.63 4.46 -22.28
N TRP A 262 -11.12 4.11 -23.48
CA TRP A 262 -12.35 4.70 -24.03
C TRP A 262 -13.56 4.41 -23.15
N ALA A 263 -13.71 3.18 -22.65
CA ALA A 263 -14.86 2.80 -21.82
C ALA A 263 -14.93 3.58 -20.50
N LEU A 264 -13.78 3.88 -19.88
CA LEU A 264 -13.71 4.70 -18.68
C LEU A 264 -14.32 6.09 -18.90
N ASP A 265 -13.97 6.74 -20.01
CA ASP A 265 -14.47 8.06 -20.37
C ASP A 265 -15.93 8.00 -20.85
N ALA A 266 -16.27 7.03 -21.70
CA ALA A 266 -17.61 6.88 -22.26
C ALA A 266 -18.65 6.55 -21.19
N LEU A 267 -18.36 5.65 -20.24
CA LEU A 267 -19.31 5.32 -19.17
C LEU A 267 -19.48 6.47 -18.17
N ALA A 268 -18.40 7.16 -17.83
CA ALA A 268 -18.47 8.32 -16.94
C ALA A 268 -19.31 9.46 -17.53
N THR A 269 -19.09 9.79 -18.80
CA THR A 269 -19.87 10.83 -19.49
C THR A 269 -21.33 10.43 -19.69
N MET A 270 -21.62 9.16 -19.99
CA MET A 270 -22.99 8.67 -20.07
C MET A 270 -23.71 8.74 -18.72
N ALA A 271 -23.00 8.49 -17.62
CA ALA A 271 -23.54 8.60 -16.26
C ALA A 271 -23.82 10.05 -15.83
N ALA A 272 -23.11 11.02 -16.42
CA ALA A 272 -23.31 12.45 -16.22
C ALA A 272 -24.50 13.02 -17.02
N VAL A 273 -25.19 12.20 -17.82
CA VAL A 273 -26.51 12.54 -18.36
C VAL A 273 -27.55 12.27 -17.28
N ASP A 274 -28.29 13.29 -16.86
CA ASP A 274 -29.30 13.18 -15.82
C ASP A 274 -30.55 12.37 -16.26
N GLY A 275 -31.47 12.10 -15.33
CA GLY A 275 -32.72 11.39 -15.62
C GLY A 275 -33.63 12.10 -16.63
N ASN A 276 -33.44 13.39 -16.86
CA ASN A 276 -34.21 14.21 -17.80
C ASN A 276 -33.58 14.28 -19.20
N GLY A 277 -32.37 13.73 -19.39
CA GLY A 277 -31.65 13.76 -20.67
C GLY A 277 -30.86 15.04 -20.88
N THR A 278 -30.34 15.64 -19.81
CA THR A 278 -29.42 16.77 -19.87
C THR A 278 -28.03 16.32 -19.45
N PHE A 279 -27.01 16.64 -20.25
CA PHE A 279 -25.61 16.33 -19.93
C PHE A 279 -25.04 17.40 -18.99
N ILE A 280 -24.46 16.96 -17.86
CA ILE A 280 -23.90 17.80 -16.81
C ILE A 280 -22.36 17.63 -16.80
N GLU A 281 -21.65 18.50 -17.50
CA GLU A 281 -20.21 18.36 -17.78
C GLU A 281 -19.33 18.39 -16.51
N ASP A 282 -19.70 19.19 -15.51
CA ASP A 282 -18.96 19.35 -14.25
C ASP A 282 -19.01 18.11 -13.33
N GLN A 283 -19.94 17.18 -13.59
CA GLN A 283 -20.06 15.94 -12.81
C GLN A 283 -19.19 14.81 -13.35
N VAL A 284 -18.65 14.92 -14.58
CA VAL A 284 -17.89 13.83 -15.22
C VAL A 284 -16.64 13.44 -14.40
N GLU A 285 -15.83 14.41 -14.00
CA GLU A 285 -14.61 14.16 -13.22
C GLU A 285 -14.95 13.62 -11.82
N THR A 286 -16.02 14.12 -11.22
CA THR A 286 -16.50 13.64 -9.91
C THR A 286 -16.96 12.17 -9.98
N ILE A 287 -17.64 11.78 -11.06
CA ILE A 287 -18.06 10.38 -11.30
C ILE A 287 -16.83 9.50 -11.56
N LYS A 288 -15.84 9.99 -12.32
CA LYS A 288 -14.56 9.29 -12.52
C LYS A 288 -13.82 9.06 -11.21
N ASP A 289 -13.81 10.04 -10.31
CA ASP A 289 -13.17 9.91 -8.99
C ASP A 289 -13.94 8.93 -8.08
N HIS A 290 -15.28 8.96 -8.12
CA HIS A 290 -16.12 8.03 -7.37
C HIS A 290 -15.91 6.58 -7.82
N VAL A 291 -15.94 6.32 -9.13
CA VAL A 291 -15.69 4.98 -9.69
C VAL A 291 -14.21 4.61 -9.63
N GLY A 292 -13.30 5.58 -9.70
CA GLY A 292 -11.86 5.39 -9.56
C GLY A 292 -11.41 5.04 -8.14
N GLY A 293 -12.19 5.41 -7.13
CA GLY A 293 -12.05 4.96 -5.74
C GLY A 293 -12.40 3.48 -5.55
N THR A 294 -13.29 2.94 -6.39
CA THR A 294 -13.46 1.49 -6.62
C THR A 294 -12.47 1.04 -7.69
N ALA A 295 -11.21 0.79 -7.29
CA ALA A 295 -10.12 0.34 -8.16
C ALA A 295 -10.54 -0.75 -9.18
N PRO A 296 -9.91 -0.81 -10.37
CA PRO A 296 -10.23 -1.79 -11.41
C PRO A 296 -10.10 -3.19 -10.81
N VAL A 297 -11.24 -3.86 -10.67
CA VAL A 297 -11.27 -5.26 -10.30
C VAL A 297 -10.55 -6.01 -11.41
N ALA A 298 -9.33 -6.46 -11.13
CA ALA A 298 -8.63 -7.41 -11.96
C ALA A 298 -9.54 -8.63 -12.12
N SER A 299 -10.27 -8.70 -13.23
CA SER A 299 -11.08 -9.85 -13.58
C SER A 299 -10.13 -10.94 -14.05
N GLY A 300 -9.65 -11.74 -13.10
CA GLY A 300 -9.18 -13.07 -13.43
C GLY A 300 -10.31 -13.82 -14.12
N GLU A 301 -9.96 -14.63 -15.13
CA GLU A 301 -10.83 -15.48 -15.96
C GLU A 301 -11.85 -16.33 -15.16
N ASP A 302 -11.67 -16.46 -13.83
CA ASP A 302 -12.45 -17.31 -12.94
C ASP A 302 -13.56 -16.57 -12.15
N GLY A 303 -13.79 -15.27 -12.38
CA GLY A 303 -14.87 -14.53 -11.70
C GLY A 303 -14.69 -14.37 -10.18
N PHE A 304 -13.45 -14.50 -9.69
CA PHE A 304 -13.10 -14.23 -8.29
C PHE A 304 -13.08 -12.71 -8.06
N THR A 305 -14.10 -12.17 -7.39
CA THR A 305 -14.09 -10.81 -6.89
C THR A 305 -13.32 -10.78 -5.57
N VAL A 306 -12.24 -9.99 -5.51
CA VAL A 306 -11.54 -9.73 -4.24
C VAL A 306 -12.50 -8.91 -3.37
N PRO A 307 -12.93 -9.40 -2.20
CA PRO A 307 -13.80 -8.62 -1.32
C PRO A 307 -13.05 -7.37 -0.85
N ASN A 308 -13.73 -6.21 -0.92
CA ASN A 308 -13.21 -5.00 -0.31
C ASN A 308 -13.24 -5.19 1.22
N LEU A 309 -12.05 -5.32 1.82
CA LEU A 309 -11.91 -5.49 3.25
C LEU A 309 -11.88 -4.09 3.88
N GLU A 310 -13.04 -3.54 4.22
CA GLU A 310 -13.10 -2.31 5.00
C GLU A 310 -12.91 -2.66 6.48
N ALA A 311 -11.73 -2.33 7.02
CA ALA A 311 -11.49 -2.41 8.45
C ALA A 311 -11.92 -1.10 9.12
N ASP A 312 -12.41 -1.18 10.36
CA ASP A 312 -12.78 -0.01 11.13
C ASP A 312 -11.63 1.00 11.22
N ALA A 313 -11.97 2.28 11.22
CA ALA A 313 -11.00 3.34 11.39
C ALA A 313 -10.37 3.26 12.79
N VAL A 314 -9.06 3.04 12.84
CA VAL A 314 -8.30 2.99 14.08
C VAL A 314 -7.63 4.34 14.30
N GLN A 315 -7.50 4.78 15.54
CA GLN A 315 -6.72 5.96 15.87
C GLN A 315 -5.23 5.65 15.76
N VAL A 316 -4.55 6.34 14.85
CA VAL A 316 -3.13 6.14 14.55
C VAL A 316 -2.37 7.44 14.83
N GLU A 317 -1.30 7.34 15.62
CA GLU A 317 -0.31 8.40 15.80
C GLU A 317 0.88 8.13 14.88
N ILE A 318 1.03 8.94 13.84
CA ILE A 318 2.09 8.80 12.83
C ILE A 318 3.12 9.91 13.06
N SER A 319 4.34 9.52 13.47
CA SER A 319 5.48 10.41 13.63
C SER A 319 6.47 10.22 12.48
N ILE A 320 6.66 11.24 11.64
CA ILE A 320 7.51 11.15 10.44
C ILE A 320 8.73 12.05 10.60
N PHE A 321 9.89 11.52 10.24
CA PHE A 321 11.12 12.29 10.11
C PHE A 321 11.02 13.36 9.01
N ARG A 322 11.44 14.59 9.35
CA ARG A 322 11.44 15.74 8.44
C ARG A 322 12.84 16.27 8.23
N TYR A 323 13.16 16.59 6.98
CA TYR A 323 14.41 17.26 6.64
C TYR A 323 14.20 18.21 5.47
N ASP A 324 14.53 19.48 5.71
CA ASP A 324 14.53 20.53 4.70
C ASP A 324 15.98 20.79 4.24
N PRO A 325 16.36 20.44 3.00
CA PRO A 325 17.71 20.66 2.49
C PRO A 325 18.05 22.14 2.28
N GLU A 326 17.07 23.02 2.09
CA GLU A 326 17.34 24.46 1.88
C GLU A 326 17.73 25.15 3.18
N ARG A 327 17.07 24.77 4.28
CA ARG A 327 17.31 25.32 5.61
C ARG A 327 18.30 24.51 6.44
N ALA A 328 18.66 23.31 6.00
CA ALA A 328 19.46 22.34 6.73
C ALA A 328 18.91 22.04 8.13
N THR A 329 17.58 22.02 8.26
CA THR A 329 16.88 21.74 9.52
C THR A 329 16.31 20.33 9.52
N THR A 330 16.49 19.61 10.62
CA THR A 330 15.90 18.30 10.86
C THR A 330 14.86 18.38 11.97
N GLY A 331 13.83 17.56 11.89
CA GLY A 331 12.75 17.52 12.87
C GLY A 331 11.93 16.24 12.77
N ARG A 332 10.87 16.19 13.56
CA ARG A 332 9.81 15.20 13.43
C ARG A 332 8.48 15.90 13.55
N ASP A 333 7.58 15.56 12.65
CA ASP A 333 6.19 15.98 12.72
C ASP A 333 5.35 14.77 13.11
N THR A 334 4.31 15.00 13.90
CA THR A 334 3.45 13.95 14.41
C THR A 334 2.00 14.32 14.15
N TRP A 335 1.28 13.40 13.52
CA TRP A 335 -0.14 13.52 13.21
C TRP A 335 -0.91 12.46 13.97
N VAL A 336 -2.10 12.82 14.42
CA VAL A 336 -3.07 11.88 14.99
C VAL A 336 -4.25 11.86 14.03
N CYS A 337 -4.45 10.72 13.37
CA CYS A 337 -5.49 10.54 12.36
C CYS A 337 -6.27 9.25 12.60
N ALA A 338 -7.51 9.21 12.13
CA ALA A 338 -8.30 7.99 12.07
C ALA A 338 -8.14 7.41 10.66
N LEU A 339 -7.49 6.25 10.55
CA LEU A 339 -7.25 5.57 9.28
C LEU A 339 -7.69 4.10 9.39
N PRO A 340 -8.21 3.50 8.31
CA PRO A 340 -8.49 2.07 8.28
C PRO A 340 -7.22 1.27 8.60
N GLY A 341 -7.31 0.28 9.50
CA GLY A 341 -6.14 -0.48 9.96
C GLY A 341 -5.48 -1.33 8.85
N ASN A 342 -6.26 -1.75 7.86
CA ASN A 342 -5.82 -2.53 6.70
C ASN A 342 -5.06 -1.69 5.66
N LEU A 343 -5.15 -0.37 5.73
CA LEU A 343 -4.50 0.55 4.80
C LEU A 343 -2.98 0.34 4.85
N SER A 344 -2.32 0.36 3.70
CA SER A 344 -0.86 0.25 3.64
C SER A 344 -0.18 1.49 4.23
N VAL A 345 1.05 1.34 4.72
CA VAL A 345 1.83 2.48 5.20
C VAL A 345 2.07 3.49 4.05
N LEU A 346 2.18 3.02 2.80
CA LEU A 346 2.35 3.90 1.64
C LEU A 346 1.09 4.73 1.37
N GLU A 347 -0.08 4.13 1.42
CA GLU A 347 -1.36 4.85 1.30
C GLU A 347 -1.56 5.83 2.45
N ALA A 348 -1.11 5.50 3.67
CA ALA A 348 -1.16 6.43 4.80
C ALA A 348 -0.33 7.69 4.52
N LEU A 349 0.87 7.51 3.94
CA LEU A 349 1.73 8.62 3.54
C LEU A 349 1.11 9.45 2.40
N ARG A 350 0.46 8.79 1.41
CA ARG A 350 -0.28 9.47 0.34
C ARG A 350 -1.44 10.30 0.91
N ALA A 351 -2.24 9.72 1.80
CA ALA A 351 -3.34 10.40 2.46
C ALA A 351 -2.85 11.62 3.24
N LEU A 352 -1.82 11.46 4.10
CA LEU A 352 -1.24 12.58 4.85
C LEU A 352 -0.72 13.70 3.94
N LYS A 353 -0.10 13.35 2.80
CA LYS A 353 0.40 14.33 1.84
C LYS A 353 -0.74 15.08 1.13
N GLN A 354 -1.82 14.39 0.79
CA GLN A 354 -2.96 14.99 0.11
C GLN A 354 -3.80 15.87 1.04
N THR A 355 -4.03 15.44 2.28
CA THR A 355 -5.00 16.09 3.19
C THR A 355 -4.36 17.07 4.17
N HIS A 356 -3.16 16.78 4.70
CA HIS A 356 -2.57 17.55 5.79
C HIS A 356 -1.34 18.36 5.38
N ASP A 357 -0.37 17.75 4.70
CA ASP A 357 0.89 18.42 4.34
C ASP A 357 1.43 18.01 2.96
N GLY A 358 1.10 18.83 1.96
CA GLY A 358 1.63 18.67 0.60
C GLY A 358 3.16 18.77 0.48
N SER A 359 3.85 19.33 1.48
CA SER A 359 5.32 19.44 1.49
C SER A 359 6.05 18.16 1.90
N LEU A 360 5.33 17.19 2.49
CA LEU A 360 5.85 15.88 2.87
C LEU A 360 6.38 15.15 1.63
N THR A 361 7.63 14.69 1.69
CA THR A 361 8.31 14.09 0.54
C THR A 361 8.76 12.65 0.84
N PHE A 362 8.36 11.73 -0.03
CA PHE A 362 8.76 10.33 -0.02
C PHE A 362 8.82 9.81 -1.46
N ARG A 363 9.46 8.65 -1.68
CA ARG A 363 9.38 7.98 -2.99
C ARG A 363 8.06 7.23 -3.06
N ASP A 364 7.34 7.46 -4.15
CA ASP A 364 6.07 6.82 -4.44
C ASP A 364 6.20 5.88 -5.65
N GLY A 365 5.39 4.83 -5.71
CA GLY A 365 5.45 3.79 -6.72
C GLY A 365 4.37 2.72 -6.52
N ALA A 366 4.49 1.59 -7.23
CA ALA A 366 3.65 0.42 -6.97
C ALA A 366 3.89 -0.14 -5.56
N ASP A 367 2.96 -0.96 -5.05
CA ASP A 367 3.03 -1.47 -3.67
C ASP A 367 4.30 -2.27 -3.38
N ASP A 368 4.86 -2.91 -4.41
CA ASP A 368 6.08 -3.71 -4.37
C ASP A 368 7.32 -2.98 -4.91
N ASP A 369 7.25 -1.67 -5.16
CA ASP A 369 8.38 -0.90 -5.70
C ASP A 369 9.59 -0.96 -4.74
N PRO A 370 10.73 -1.53 -5.16
CA PRO A 370 11.90 -1.73 -4.31
C PRO A 370 12.55 -0.43 -3.82
N THR A 371 12.28 0.71 -4.46
CA THR A 371 12.90 2.00 -4.16
C THR A 371 12.17 2.78 -3.08
N THR A 372 10.93 2.38 -2.73
CA THR A 372 10.08 3.02 -1.71
C THR A 372 10.42 2.61 -0.28
N ALA A 373 11.43 1.76 -0.09
CA ALA A 373 11.81 1.21 1.21
C ALA A 373 12.07 2.29 2.27
N ILE A 374 11.50 2.10 3.46
CA ILE A 374 11.62 3.00 4.63
C ILE A 374 11.80 2.20 5.92
N SER A 375 12.12 2.89 7.01
CA SER A 375 12.10 2.29 8.35
C SER A 375 10.85 2.69 9.12
N VAL A 376 10.13 1.72 9.67
CA VAL A 376 8.96 1.94 10.52
C VAL A 376 9.16 1.22 11.84
N ASN A 377 9.11 1.97 12.95
CA ASN A 377 9.36 1.45 14.30
C ASN A 377 10.69 0.66 14.41
N GLY A 378 11.71 1.06 13.63
CA GLY A 378 13.00 0.39 13.54
C GLY A 378 13.04 -0.89 12.69
N ARG A 379 11.91 -1.30 12.10
CA ARG A 379 11.84 -2.39 11.11
C ARG A 379 12.04 -1.82 9.71
N LEU A 380 12.71 -2.57 8.84
CA LEU A 380 12.91 -2.20 7.43
C LEU A 380 11.81 -2.84 6.59
N ILE A 381 11.01 -2.03 5.91
CA ILE A 381 9.83 -2.52 5.18
C ILE A 381 9.69 -1.87 3.81
N LEU A 382 8.92 -2.52 2.95
CA LEU A 382 8.31 -1.88 1.78
C LEU A 382 6.92 -1.37 2.22
N PRO A 383 6.69 -0.05 2.21
CA PRO A 383 5.50 0.52 2.83
C PRO A 383 4.20 0.15 2.11
N GLY A 384 4.23 -0.17 0.81
CA GLY A 384 3.04 -0.63 0.08
C GLY A 384 2.63 -2.07 0.40
N ARG A 385 3.54 -2.90 0.95
CA ARG A 385 3.25 -4.32 1.27
C ARG A 385 2.88 -4.56 2.73
N VAL A 386 2.85 -3.50 3.54
CA VAL A 386 2.69 -3.61 4.99
C VAL A 386 1.57 -2.68 5.41
N SER A 387 0.55 -3.25 6.02
CA SER A 387 -0.58 -2.54 6.60
C SER A 387 -0.20 -1.83 7.91
N ILE A 388 -0.93 -0.77 8.25
CA ILE A 388 -0.72 0.02 9.46
C ILE A 388 -0.80 -0.87 10.71
N ASP A 389 -1.79 -1.75 10.80
CA ASP A 389 -2.00 -2.66 11.94
C ASP A 389 -0.80 -3.58 12.22
N SER A 390 -0.14 -4.06 11.17
CA SER A 390 1.00 -4.97 11.25
C SER A 390 2.32 -4.24 11.55
N ALA A 391 2.42 -2.98 11.13
CA ALA A 391 3.58 -2.12 11.37
C ALA A 391 3.56 -1.44 12.75
N ALA A 392 2.37 -1.17 13.28
CA ALA A 392 2.18 -0.41 14.50
C ALA A 392 2.47 -1.21 15.77
N SER A 393 2.96 -0.51 16.79
CA SER A 393 2.94 -1.03 18.15
C SER A 393 1.66 -0.56 18.84
N SER A 394 0.86 -1.49 19.34
CA SER A 394 -0.30 -1.15 20.18
C SER A 394 0.17 -0.72 21.56
N ARG A 395 -0.18 0.52 21.95
CA ARG A 395 -0.10 1.03 23.33
C ARG A 395 -1.34 1.90 23.58
N ASP A 396 -2.05 1.62 24.67
CA ASP A 396 -3.18 2.43 25.14
C ASP A 396 -4.25 2.70 24.06
N ASP A 397 -4.72 1.64 23.37
CA ASP A 397 -5.73 1.67 22.29
C ASP A 397 -5.42 2.55 21.07
N SER A 398 -4.20 3.08 20.96
CA SER A 398 -3.72 3.82 19.79
C SER A 398 -2.56 3.10 19.11
N LEU A 399 -2.56 3.12 17.78
CA LEU A 399 -1.49 2.55 16.96
C LEU A 399 -0.41 3.62 16.76
N GLN A 400 0.82 3.36 17.21
CA GLN A 400 1.93 4.29 17.00
C GLN A 400 2.84 3.83 15.86
N LEU A 401 3.07 4.73 14.90
CA LEU A 401 3.97 4.54 13.76
C LEU A 401 5.06 5.61 13.78
N ARG A 402 6.31 5.21 14.03
CA ARG A 402 7.48 6.07 13.82
C ARG A 402 8.14 5.75 12.48
N ILE A 403 8.02 6.66 11.53
CA ILE A 403 8.52 6.51 10.17
C ILE A 403 9.81 7.32 10.01
N GLU A 404 10.87 6.63 9.59
CA GLU A 404 12.21 7.19 9.38
C GLU A 404 12.74 6.84 7.99
N PRO A 405 13.61 7.68 7.42
CA PRO A 405 14.29 7.36 6.17
C PRO A 405 15.10 6.07 6.33
N LEU A 406 15.34 5.41 5.20
CA LEU A 406 16.11 4.18 5.17
C LEU A 406 17.56 4.42 5.64
N PRO A 407 18.10 3.63 6.59
CA PRO A 407 19.45 3.84 7.09
C PRO A 407 20.49 3.44 6.04
N ALA A 408 21.75 3.85 6.24
CA ALA A 408 22.87 3.68 5.31
C ALA A 408 22.91 4.61 4.09
N PHE A 409 21.93 5.49 3.94
CA PHE A 409 21.87 6.44 2.83
C PHE A 409 21.78 7.88 3.34
N ASP A 410 22.31 8.81 2.55
CA ASP A 410 22.19 10.23 2.82
C ASP A 410 20.75 10.69 2.54
N VAL A 411 20.17 11.44 3.46
CA VAL A 411 18.80 11.96 3.30
C VAL A 411 18.83 13.19 2.39
N ILE A 412 18.05 13.15 1.31
CA ILE A 412 17.88 14.26 0.38
C ILE A 412 16.82 15.23 0.93
N ARG A 413 15.66 14.70 1.31
CA ARG A 413 14.52 15.45 1.85
C ARG A 413 13.53 14.51 2.51
N ASP A 414 13.09 14.83 3.72
CA ASP A 414 12.14 14.01 4.51
C ASP A 414 12.50 12.50 4.48
N LEU A 415 11.70 11.65 3.82
CA LEU A 415 11.93 10.21 3.72
C LEU A 415 12.74 9.79 2.49
N VAL A 416 13.05 10.72 1.58
CA VAL A 416 13.81 10.46 0.35
C VAL A 416 15.30 10.40 0.65
N VAL A 417 15.92 9.29 0.29
CA VAL A 417 17.36 9.03 0.47
C VAL A 417 18.11 8.88 -0.86
N ASP A 418 19.40 9.17 -0.91
CA ASP A 418 20.23 8.97 -2.10
C ASP A 418 20.65 7.51 -2.27
N LEU A 419 20.17 6.86 -3.34
CA LEU A 419 20.49 5.46 -3.66
C LEU A 419 21.70 5.32 -4.60
N TRP A 420 22.25 6.42 -5.13
CA TRP A 420 23.37 6.38 -6.06
C TRP A 420 24.64 5.71 -5.55
N PRO A 421 25.02 5.81 -4.25
CA PRO A 421 26.18 5.07 -3.74
C PRO A 421 26.04 3.55 -3.92
N LEU A 422 24.84 3.01 -3.67
CA LEU A 422 24.54 1.59 -3.88
C LEU A 422 24.60 1.22 -5.36
N GLU A 423 24.00 2.03 -6.25
CA GLU A 423 24.01 1.76 -7.68
C GLU A 423 25.42 1.82 -8.29
N ARG A 424 26.24 2.77 -7.88
CA ARG A 424 27.66 2.83 -8.29
C ARG A 424 28.43 1.61 -7.81
N SER A 425 28.19 1.16 -6.57
CA SER A 425 28.80 -0.06 -6.04
C SER A 425 28.36 -1.30 -6.83
N ARG A 426 27.06 -1.40 -7.14
CA ARG A 426 26.51 -2.46 -7.99
C ARG A 426 27.14 -2.47 -9.37
N GLU A 427 27.21 -1.33 -10.06
CA GLU A 427 27.81 -1.19 -11.39
C GLU A 427 29.29 -1.59 -11.38
N SER A 428 30.06 -1.07 -10.41
CA SER A 428 31.50 -1.37 -10.29
C SER A 428 31.82 -2.84 -9.98
N SER A 429 30.87 -3.58 -9.42
CA SER A 429 31.04 -5.00 -9.09
C SER A 429 30.83 -5.95 -10.28
N GLU A 430 30.39 -5.42 -11.42
CA GLU A 430 30.12 -6.15 -12.66
C GLU A 430 29.30 -7.47 -12.49
N PRO A 431 28.12 -7.45 -11.84
CA PRO A 431 27.40 -8.67 -11.44
C PRO A 431 26.57 -9.29 -12.57
N TRP A 432 26.91 -8.99 -13.83
CA TRP A 432 26.23 -9.55 -15.01
C TRP A 432 26.85 -10.88 -15.42
N MET A 433 26.04 -11.67 -16.13
CA MET A 433 26.43 -12.99 -16.56
C MET A 433 27.46 -12.93 -17.69
N ILE A 434 28.60 -13.62 -17.53
CA ILE A 434 29.57 -13.86 -18.60
C ILE A 434 29.77 -15.36 -18.70
N ALA A 435 29.16 -15.97 -19.72
CA ALA A 435 29.16 -17.43 -19.87
C ALA A 435 30.54 -18.02 -20.16
N ALA A 436 30.82 -19.19 -19.58
CA ALA A 436 32.04 -19.95 -19.82
C ALA A 436 32.14 -20.48 -21.26
N THR A 437 31.01 -20.92 -21.81
CA THR A 437 30.87 -21.44 -23.17
C THR A 437 29.77 -20.68 -23.90
N ARG A 438 29.71 -20.85 -25.23
CA ARG A 438 28.61 -20.38 -26.07
C ARG A 438 27.53 -21.46 -26.28
N ASP A 439 27.65 -22.57 -25.56
CA ASP A 439 26.77 -23.71 -25.71
C ASP A 439 25.53 -23.52 -24.84
N GLY A 440 24.37 -23.90 -25.37
CA GLY A 440 23.10 -23.87 -24.65
C GLY A 440 22.10 -24.85 -25.25
N ALA A 441 21.06 -25.17 -24.48
CA ALA A 441 19.94 -25.96 -24.98
C ALA A 441 19.05 -25.08 -25.85
N ASN A 442 18.63 -25.60 -27.00
CA ASN A 442 17.71 -24.91 -27.88
C ASN A 442 16.27 -25.06 -27.35
N THR A 443 15.64 -23.95 -27.00
CA THR A 443 14.26 -23.88 -26.53
C THR A 443 13.42 -23.06 -27.51
N SER A 444 12.09 -23.10 -27.39
CA SER A 444 11.20 -22.25 -28.20
C SER A 444 11.46 -20.75 -28.02
N GLN A 445 12.03 -20.34 -26.88
CA GLN A 445 12.39 -18.97 -26.56
C GLN A 445 13.84 -18.61 -26.95
N GLY A 446 14.60 -19.55 -27.53
CA GLY A 446 15.99 -19.38 -27.93
C GLY A 446 16.97 -20.31 -27.21
N VAL A 447 18.26 -20.05 -27.39
CA VAL A 447 19.34 -20.87 -26.81
C VAL A 447 19.59 -20.42 -25.36
N ILE A 448 19.41 -21.32 -24.40
CA ILE A 448 19.53 -21.04 -22.96
C ILE A 448 20.61 -21.92 -22.32
N GLY A 449 21.44 -21.35 -21.44
CA GLY A 449 22.43 -22.11 -20.68
C GLY A 449 21.78 -23.01 -19.62
N THR A 450 22.09 -24.31 -19.65
CA THR A 450 21.52 -25.30 -18.74
C THR A 450 22.22 -25.31 -17.38
N MET A 451 21.48 -25.65 -16.32
CA MET A 451 22.03 -25.95 -15.00
C MET A 451 21.15 -26.98 -14.29
N ASP A 452 21.71 -27.59 -13.24
CA ASP A 452 20.95 -28.47 -12.37
C ASP A 452 19.84 -27.69 -11.62
N PRO A 453 18.61 -28.19 -11.53
CA PRO A 453 17.50 -27.49 -10.87
C PRO A 453 17.75 -27.18 -9.39
N ALA A 454 18.46 -28.04 -8.65
CA ALA A 454 18.75 -27.80 -7.23
C ALA A 454 19.74 -26.65 -7.07
N VAL A 455 20.75 -26.57 -7.95
CA VAL A 455 21.67 -25.43 -8.02
C VAL A 455 20.92 -24.16 -8.39
N ALA A 456 20.02 -24.22 -9.38
CA ALA A 456 19.19 -23.09 -9.79
C ALA A 456 18.37 -22.51 -8.63
N GLY A 457 17.67 -23.38 -7.89
CA GLY A 457 16.87 -22.98 -6.73
C GLY A 457 17.70 -22.34 -5.62
N SER A 458 18.86 -22.92 -5.31
CA SER A 458 19.78 -22.36 -4.31
C SER A 458 20.30 -20.98 -4.73
N LEU A 459 20.74 -20.80 -5.97
CA LEU A 459 21.22 -19.50 -6.46
C LEU A 459 20.11 -18.45 -6.49
N HIS A 460 18.91 -18.86 -6.91
CA HIS A 460 17.75 -17.98 -6.92
C HIS A 460 17.44 -17.47 -5.52
N SER A 461 17.40 -18.35 -4.51
CA SER A 461 17.12 -17.97 -3.11
C SER A 461 18.10 -16.96 -2.52
N ILE A 462 19.35 -16.91 -3.00
CA ILE A 462 20.35 -15.91 -2.56
C ILE A 462 20.05 -14.53 -3.16
N THR A 463 19.44 -14.51 -4.35
CA THR A 463 19.10 -13.29 -5.07
C THR A 463 17.64 -12.86 -4.93
N ASP A 464 16.84 -13.66 -4.23
CA ASP A 464 15.40 -13.47 -4.02
C ASP A 464 15.13 -12.53 -2.83
N PHE A 465 15.51 -11.28 -3.00
CA PHE A 465 15.17 -10.22 -2.06
C PHE A 465 14.33 -9.16 -2.76
N CYS A 466 13.30 -8.66 -2.06
CA CYS A 466 12.33 -7.72 -2.59
C CYS A 466 12.93 -6.35 -2.95
N SER A 467 13.96 -5.89 -2.21
CA SER A 467 14.56 -4.57 -2.41
C SER A 467 16.06 -4.59 -2.11
N ALA A 468 16.86 -4.11 -3.06
CA ALA A 468 18.30 -3.95 -2.87
C ALA A 468 18.65 -2.89 -1.82
N PRO A 469 18.02 -1.69 -1.80
CA PRO A 469 18.18 -0.74 -0.69
C PRO A 469 17.86 -1.37 0.67
N LEU A 470 16.74 -2.08 0.80
CA LEU A 470 16.32 -2.69 2.07
C LEU A 470 17.36 -3.69 2.59
N LEU A 471 17.84 -4.60 1.72
CA LEU A 471 18.89 -5.54 2.08
C LEU A 471 20.19 -4.82 2.45
N HIS A 472 20.57 -3.77 1.72
CA HIS A 472 21.76 -2.98 2.03
C HIS A 472 21.70 -2.35 3.42
N SER A 473 20.55 -1.79 3.77
CA SER A 473 20.27 -1.16 5.06
C SER A 473 20.09 -2.14 6.22
N ALA A 474 19.92 -3.44 5.94
CA ALA A 474 19.84 -4.46 6.98
C ALA A 474 21.19 -4.76 7.66
N SER A 475 22.30 -4.31 7.06
CA SER A 475 23.62 -4.37 7.67
C SER A 475 23.82 -3.23 8.66
N ASP A 476 24.31 -3.54 9.87
CA ASP A 476 24.70 -2.50 10.83
C ASP A 476 26.06 -1.84 10.43
N ALA A 477 26.79 -2.38 9.44
CA ALA A 477 28.07 -1.85 8.97
C ALA A 477 27.92 -0.81 7.86
N THR A 478 26.89 -0.90 7.02
CA THR A 478 26.69 0.02 5.88
C THR A 478 26.55 1.49 6.28
N PRO A 479 25.87 1.87 7.40
CA PRO A 479 25.80 3.28 7.81
C PRO A 479 27.13 3.87 8.34
N HIS A 480 28.14 3.03 8.56
CA HIS A 480 29.40 3.43 9.21
C HIS A 480 30.63 3.30 8.32
N SER A 481 30.48 2.75 7.12
CA SER A 481 31.59 2.44 6.23
C SER A 481 31.23 2.72 4.77
N ASP A 482 31.62 3.90 4.29
CA ASP A 482 31.43 4.31 2.89
C ASP A 482 32.14 3.40 1.89
N ASP A 483 33.24 2.78 2.31
CA ASP A 483 34.01 1.83 1.48
C ASP A 483 33.33 0.46 1.35
N TYR A 484 32.36 0.14 2.22
CA TYR A 484 31.74 -1.19 2.23
C TYR A 484 30.69 -1.30 1.13
N MET A 485 30.86 -2.27 0.22
CA MET A 485 29.93 -2.46 -0.91
C MET A 485 28.53 -2.91 -0.47
N GLY A 486 28.41 -3.47 0.73
CA GLY A 486 27.14 -3.86 1.32
C GLY A 486 26.63 -5.24 0.92
N PRO A 487 25.67 -5.78 1.68
CA PRO A 487 25.18 -7.14 1.49
C PRO A 487 24.41 -7.33 0.18
N ALA A 488 23.70 -6.30 -0.32
CA ALA A 488 22.92 -6.41 -1.55
C ALA A 488 23.79 -6.65 -2.80
N VAL A 489 24.95 -6.01 -2.87
CA VAL A 489 25.92 -6.20 -3.95
C VAL A 489 26.62 -7.54 -3.78
N LEU A 490 27.15 -7.81 -2.59
CA LEU A 490 27.95 -9.00 -2.32
C LEU A 490 27.14 -10.30 -2.43
N ALA A 491 25.86 -10.31 -2.08
CA ALA A 491 24.99 -11.48 -2.24
C ALA A 491 24.82 -11.83 -3.73
N ARG A 492 24.60 -10.83 -4.59
CA ARG A 492 24.52 -11.03 -6.05
C ARG A 492 25.86 -11.49 -6.62
N THR A 493 26.96 -10.86 -6.23
CA THR A 493 28.31 -11.25 -6.65
C THR A 493 28.61 -12.70 -6.25
N TRP A 494 28.28 -13.09 -5.02
CA TRP A 494 28.45 -14.46 -4.53
C TRP A 494 27.61 -15.48 -5.29
N ALA A 495 26.33 -15.19 -5.53
CA ALA A 495 25.47 -16.06 -6.34
C ALA A 495 26.02 -16.24 -7.76
N ARG A 496 26.48 -15.16 -8.40
CA ARG A 496 27.08 -15.21 -9.75
C ARG A 496 28.39 -15.98 -9.79
N MET A 497 29.22 -15.88 -8.76
CA MET A 497 30.46 -16.66 -8.63
C MET A 497 30.19 -18.17 -8.51
N ASN A 498 29.10 -18.55 -7.86
CA ASN A 498 28.70 -19.95 -7.68
C ASN A 498 27.83 -20.50 -8.83
N ASP A 499 27.49 -19.69 -9.83
CA ASP A 499 26.79 -20.15 -11.02
C ASP A 499 27.76 -20.98 -11.90
N PRO A 500 27.47 -22.26 -12.15
CA PRO A 500 28.35 -23.14 -12.95
C PRO A 500 28.52 -22.68 -14.39
N ARG A 501 27.63 -21.84 -14.90
CA ARG A 501 27.69 -21.30 -16.26
C ARG A 501 28.67 -20.13 -16.36
N SER A 502 29.11 -19.53 -15.24
CA SER A 502 29.97 -18.36 -15.22
C SER A 502 31.40 -18.69 -15.69
N SER A 503 31.99 -17.81 -16.50
CA SER A 503 33.36 -17.96 -17.00
C SER A 503 34.41 -17.79 -15.89
N ALA A 504 35.52 -18.53 -15.99
CA ALA A 504 36.63 -18.44 -15.03
C ALA A 504 37.20 -17.01 -14.89
N ARG A 505 37.19 -16.24 -15.98
CA ARG A 505 37.61 -14.82 -15.98
C ARG A 505 36.66 -13.97 -15.13
N SER A 506 35.35 -14.14 -15.32
CA SER A 506 34.33 -13.39 -14.57
C SER A 506 34.34 -13.76 -13.09
N ILE A 507 34.47 -15.06 -12.76
CA ILE A 507 34.64 -15.53 -11.38
C ILE A 507 35.87 -14.89 -10.73
N SER A 508 37.00 -14.82 -11.43
CA SER A 508 38.22 -14.20 -10.90
C SER A 508 38.06 -12.70 -10.65
N SER A 509 37.35 -11.99 -11.54
CA SER A 509 37.04 -10.56 -11.37
C SER A 509 36.17 -10.33 -10.13
N MET A 510 35.05 -11.05 -10.03
CA MET A 510 34.15 -10.98 -8.88
C MET A 510 34.82 -11.39 -7.57
N GLN A 511 35.73 -12.38 -7.62
CA GLN A 511 36.51 -12.76 -6.46
C GLN A 511 37.40 -11.61 -5.96
N SER A 512 38.02 -10.85 -6.86
CA SER A 512 38.82 -9.68 -6.48
C SER A 512 37.98 -8.60 -5.78
N VAL A 513 36.71 -8.46 -6.17
CA VAL A 513 35.73 -7.58 -5.53
C VAL A 513 35.41 -8.08 -4.11
N MET A 514 35.13 -9.38 -3.95
CA MET A 514 34.85 -10.00 -2.64
C MET A 514 36.03 -9.91 -1.66
N ASP A 515 37.24 -10.07 -2.16
CA ASP A 515 38.47 -10.07 -1.36
C ASP A 515 39.02 -8.65 -1.07
N SER A 516 38.42 -7.62 -1.69
CA SER A 516 38.78 -6.21 -1.52
C SER A 516 38.58 -5.71 -0.08
N GLN A 517 39.14 -4.54 0.25
CA GLN A 517 38.97 -3.93 1.57
C GLN A 517 37.50 -3.64 1.90
N GLY A 518 36.72 -3.24 0.89
CA GLY A 518 35.27 -2.99 0.96
C GLY A 518 34.39 -4.22 0.70
N GLY A 519 35.01 -5.41 0.56
CA GLY A 519 34.32 -6.65 0.27
C GLY A 519 33.73 -7.32 1.52
N ILE A 520 33.53 -8.65 1.46
CA ILE A 520 32.80 -9.40 2.49
C ILE A 520 33.45 -9.38 3.88
N LYS A 521 34.75 -9.08 3.96
CA LYS A 521 35.48 -8.97 5.24
C LYS A 521 35.13 -7.70 6.01
N ALA A 522 34.60 -6.67 5.34
CA ALA A 522 34.21 -5.41 5.98
C ALA A 522 32.90 -5.53 6.76
N GLU A 523 32.05 -6.51 6.43
CA GLU A 523 30.84 -6.79 7.20
C GLU A 523 31.20 -7.22 8.63
N THR A 524 30.58 -6.60 9.62
CA THR A 524 30.90 -6.83 11.03
C THR A 524 30.06 -7.97 11.58
N ASP A 525 28.75 -7.96 11.32
CA ASP A 525 27.78 -8.89 11.87
C ASP A 525 26.66 -9.22 10.87
N PHE A 526 26.47 -10.51 10.59
CA PHE A 526 25.39 -10.98 9.73
C PHE A 526 24.06 -11.19 10.48
N ALA A 527 24.05 -11.09 11.81
CA ALA A 527 22.84 -11.27 12.61
C ALA A 527 21.80 -10.16 12.36
N SER A 528 22.25 -8.94 12.01
CA SER A 528 21.36 -7.83 11.67
C SER A 528 20.56 -8.06 10.39
N ILE A 529 21.17 -8.76 9.44
CA ILE A 529 20.55 -9.21 8.19
C ILE A 529 19.63 -10.40 8.51
N ARG A 530 20.12 -11.39 9.27
CA ARG A 530 19.40 -12.62 9.60
C ARG A 530 18.06 -12.39 10.31
N ARG A 531 17.96 -11.36 11.15
CA ARG A 531 16.79 -11.11 12.01
C ARG A 531 15.60 -10.45 11.30
N GLN A 532 15.76 -10.01 10.04
CA GLN A 532 14.71 -9.24 9.35
C GLN A 532 13.53 -10.12 8.91
N ASN A 533 13.77 -11.12 8.07
CA ASN A 533 12.75 -12.07 7.61
C ASN A 533 13.40 -13.38 7.13
N GLU A 534 12.58 -14.34 6.68
CA GLU A 534 13.05 -15.67 6.28
C GLU A 534 13.96 -15.65 5.03
N SER A 535 13.68 -14.83 4.02
CA SER A 535 14.54 -14.77 2.83
C SER A 535 15.92 -14.18 3.17
N LEU A 536 15.97 -13.13 4.00
CA LEU A 536 17.23 -12.57 4.48
C LEU A 536 18.03 -13.53 5.38
N ARG A 537 17.40 -14.53 6.00
CA ARG A 537 18.12 -15.59 6.72
C ARG A 537 18.97 -16.44 5.77
N ILE A 538 18.41 -16.83 4.62
CA ILE A 538 19.13 -17.58 3.58
C ILE A 538 20.30 -16.75 3.04
N ILE A 539 20.06 -15.47 2.78
CA ILE A 539 21.09 -14.54 2.29
C ILE A 539 22.21 -14.35 3.33
N SER A 540 21.86 -14.21 4.60
CA SER A 540 22.82 -14.12 5.72
C SER A 540 23.72 -15.36 5.79
N ASP A 541 23.14 -16.56 5.68
CA ASP A 541 23.90 -17.82 5.63
C ASP A 541 24.82 -17.87 4.40
N ALA A 542 24.34 -17.45 3.23
CA ALA A 542 25.15 -17.40 2.01
C ALA A 542 26.31 -16.38 2.09
N LEU A 543 26.09 -15.21 2.70
CA LEU A 543 27.13 -14.21 2.95
C LEU A 543 28.17 -14.69 3.97
N LEU A 544 27.74 -15.47 4.98
CA LEU A 544 28.65 -16.12 5.91
C LEU A 544 29.53 -17.17 5.22
N ASP A 545 28.94 -17.97 4.32
CA ASP A 545 29.69 -18.91 3.47
C ASP A 545 30.69 -18.17 2.58
N ALA A 546 30.27 -17.04 2.00
CA ALA A 546 31.14 -16.17 1.21
C ALA A 546 32.34 -15.66 2.03
N ARG A 547 32.09 -15.19 3.26
CA ARG A 547 33.13 -14.74 4.19
C ARG A 547 34.09 -15.88 4.54
N THR A 548 33.56 -17.06 4.80
CA THR A 548 34.33 -18.26 5.16
C THR A 548 35.22 -18.70 4.00
N ALA A 549 34.67 -18.74 2.79
CA ALA A 549 35.43 -19.06 1.57
C ALA A 549 36.57 -18.06 1.35
N THR A 550 36.29 -16.77 1.47
CA THR A 550 37.29 -15.70 1.31
C THR A 550 38.37 -15.74 2.40
N LEU A 551 38.04 -16.01 3.66
CA LEU A 551 39.03 -16.21 4.72
C LEU A 551 39.86 -17.48 4.53
N GLY A 552 39.24 -18.55 4.04
CA GLY A 552 39.90 -19.82 3.76
C GLY A 552 40.96 -19.71 2.66
N ARG A 553 40.72 -18.91 1.62
CA ARG A 553 41.70 -18.66 0.54
C ARG A 553 42.96 -17.96 1.03
N ASP A 554 42.82 -17.05 2.00
CA ASP A 554 43.96 -16.37 2.63
C ASP A 554 44.64 -17.23 3.71
N ALA A 555 44.22 -18.49 3.89
CA ALA A 555 44.63 -19.36 5.00
C ALA A 555 44.46 -18.69 6.37
N PHE A 556 43.41 -17.87 6.52
CA PHE A 556 43.16 -17.04 7.69
C PHE A 556 44.36 -16.15 8.06
N ASN A 557 45.10 -15.64 7.07
CA ASN A 557 46.12 -14.63 7.32
C ASN A 557 45.50 -13.23 7.43
N GLY A 558 46.21 -12.31 8.08
CA GLY A 558 45.77 -10.92 8.26
C GLY A 558 45.05 -10.64 9.59
N ARG A 559 44.32 -9.51 9.66
CA ARG A 559 43.72 -9.01 10.92
C ARG A 559 42.68 -9.98 11.48
N HIS A 560 41.79 -10.49 10.63
CA HIS A 560 40.70 -11.39 11.04
C HIS A 560 41.23 -12.71 11.61
N GLY A 561 42.18 -13.37 10.96
CA GLY A 561 42.73 -14.61 11.48
C GLY A 561 43.61 -14.42 12.72
N LYS A 562 44.36 -13.31 12.81
CA LYS A 562 45.00 -12.92 14.07
C LYS A 562 43.97 -12.75 15.18
N HIS A 563 42.81 -12.15 14.89
CA HIS A 563 41.75 -11.95 15.87
C HIS A 563 41.23 -13.29 16.39
N VAL A 564 40.88 -14.21 15.50
CA VAL A 564 40.42 -15.56 15.88
C VAL A 564 41.49 -16.31 16.68
N TRP A 565 42.76 -16.24 16.27
CA TRP A 565 43.87 -16.90 16.96
C TRP A 565 44.06 -16.36 18.37
N TRP A 566 44.18 -15.04 18.53
CA TRP A 566 44.41 -14.40 19.83
C TRP A 566 43.18 -14.47 20.75
N TYR A 567 41.97 -14.40 20.19
CA TYR A 567 40.73 -14.63 20.91
C TYR A 567 40.74 -16.04 21.49
N SER A 568 40.92 -17.05 20.63
CA SER A 568 40.96 -18.46 21.02
C SER A 568 42.06 -18.74 22.04
N TRP A 569 43.24 -18.16 21.85
CA TRP A 569 44.36 -18.31 22.78
C TRP A 569 44.06 -17.67 24.14
N SER A 570 43.44 -16.48 24.18
CA SER A 570 43.08 -15.82 25.44
C SER A 570 42.06 -16.62 26.25
N VAL A 571 41.02 -17.14 25.58
CA VAL A 571 40.00 -18.00 26.19
C VAL A 571 40.62 -19.32 26.65
N LYS A 572 41.44 -19.98 25.84
CA LYS A 572 42.09 -21.25 26.21
C LYS A 572 43.09 -21.12 27.35
N SER A 573 43.84 -20.01 27.40
CA SER A 573 44.89 -19.81 28.42
C SER A 573 44.35 -19.32 29.75
N SER A 574 43.29 -18.49 29.75
CA SER A 574 42.81 -17.80 30.95
C SER A 574 41.34 -18.06 31.31
N GLY A 575 40.59 -18.75 30.45
CA GLY A 575 39.14 -18.93 30.59
C GLY A 575 38.32 -17.67 30.33
N ARG A 576 38.96 -16.54 29.97
CA ARG A 576 38.31 -15.24 29.70
C ARG A 576 38.90 -14.60 28.44
N VAL A 577 38.13 -13.73 27.80
CA VAL A 577 38.64 -12.91 26.70
C VAL A 577 39.48 -11.78 27.28
N ASN A 578 40.68 -11.56 26.72
CA ASN A 578 41.53 -10.44 27.09
C ASN A 578 41.61 -9.41 25.96
N ASP A 579 40.66 -8.46 25.97
CA ASP A 579 40.52 -7.44 24.92
C ASP A 579 41.78 -6.58 24.73
N THR A 580 42.53 -6.34 25.80
CA THR A 580 43.75 -5.53 25.75
C THR A 580 44.86 -6.18 24.93
N VAL A 581 44.99 -7.50 25.00
CA VAL A 581 45.97 -8.27 24.22
C VAL A 581 45.45 -8.48 22.81
N LEU A 582 44.16 -8.77 22.68
CA LEU A 582 43.51 -9.03 21.40
C LEU A 582 43.68 -7.86 20.44
N TYR A 583 43.29 -6.65 20.83
CA TYR A 583 43.43 -5.45 20.00
C TYR A 583 44.88 -5.21 19.54
N ARG A 584 45.83 -5.27 20.49
CA ARG A 584 47.25 -5.01 20.24
C ARG A 584 47.85 -5.99 19.23
N GLN A 585 47.56 -7.27 19.41
CA GLN A 585 48.15 -8.33 18.61
C GLN A 585 47.51 -8.43 17.22
N VAL A 586 46.22 -8.08 17.09
CA VAL A 586 45.50 -8.04 15.82
C VAL A 586 46.02 -6.91 14.91
N LEU A 587 46.18 -5.71 15.46
CA LEU A 587 46.68 -4.55 14.71
C LEU A 587 48.19 -4.64 14.44
N GLY A 588 48.94 -5.28 15.33
CA GLY A 588 50.40 -5.33 15.27
C GLY A 588 51.06 -3.97 15.54
N PRO A 589 52.41 -3.93 15.56
CA PRO A 589 53.16 -2.74 15.97
C PRO A 589 52.91 -1.51 15.08
N LEU A 590 52.78 -1.70 13.76
CA LEU A 590 52.51 -0.60 12.81
C LEU A 590 51.08 -0.04 12.92
N GLY A 591 50.07 -0.90 13.14
CA GLY A 591 48.68 -0.47 13.33
C GLY A 591 48.46 0.32 14.63
N LEU A 592 49.24 0.01 15.68
CA LEU A 592 49.26 0.76 16.94
C LEU A 592 49.83 2.19 16.76
N PHE A 593 50.83 2.37 15.90
CA PHE A 593 51.36 3.71 15.58
C PHE A 593 50.36 4.58 14.81
N GLY A 594 49.56 3.98 13.92
CA GLY A 594 48.46 4.70 13.24
C GLY A 594 47.34 5.14 14.19
N ASN A 595 47.03 4.31 15.20
CA ASN A 595 46.06 4.62 16.25
C ASN A 595 46.64 5.35 17.47
N LEU A 596 47.90 5.80 17.40
CA LEU A 596 48.55 6.50 18.51
C LEU A 596 47.91 7.88 18.77
N PHE A 597 47.27 8.47 17.76
CA PHE A 597 46.60 9.77 17.84
C PHE A 597 45.06 9.71 17.81
N SER A 598 44.45 8.53 17.61
CA SER A 598 42.98 8.32 17.53
C SER A 598 42.31 8.00 18.88
N GLY A 599 42.94 8.38 20.00
CA GLY A 599 42.30 8.41 21.31
C GLY A 599 42.43 7.12 22.15
N VAL A 600 42.34 5.91 21.58
CA VAL A 600 42.39 4.67 22.39
C VAL A 600 43.82 4.34 22.82
N THR A 601 44.77 4.34 21.89
CA THR A 601 46.20 4.09 22.19
C THR A 601 46.84 5.31 22.87
N ALA A 602 46.41 6.54 22.54
CA ALA A 602 46.76 7.75 23.28
C ALA A 602 46.28 7.69 24.74
N ARG A 603 45.02 7.29 25.01
CA ARG A 603 44.53 7.12 26.40
C ARG A 603 45.30 6.05 27.18
N MET A 604 45.88 5.06 26.50
CA MET A 604 46.71 4.02 27.12
C MET A 604 48.20 4.42 27.24
N MET A 605 48.77 5.11 26.25
CA MET A 605 50.19 5.45 26.15
C MET A 605 50.52 6.81 26.82
N LEU A 606 49.65 7.80 26.64
CA LEU A 606 49.57 9.02 27.46
C LEU A 606 48.72 8.79 28.70
N GLY A 607 48.59 7.53 29.14
CA GLY A 607 47.79 7.17 30.29
C GLY A 607 47.94 8.23 31.38
N PHE A 608 46.79 8.61 31.94
CA PHE A 608 46.71 8.59 33.38
C PHE A 608 47.50 7.38 33.87
N THR A 609 48.80 7.57 34.12
CA THR A 609 49.48 6.76 35.10
C THR A 609 48.62 6.96 36.32
N ARG A 610 48.19 5.88 36.97
CA ARG A 610 47.30 5.95 38.14
C ARG A 610 47.90 6.78 39.30
N THR A 611 49.09 7.35 39.11
CA THR A 611 49.87 8.18 40.04
C THR A 611 50.63 9.38 39.39
N GLY A 612 50.39 9.77 38.13
CA GLY A 612 51.02 10.99 37.54
C GLY A 612 52.56 10.99 37.39
N GLY A 613 53.19 9.88 37.05
CA GLY A 613 54.65 9.76 36.89
C GLY A 613 55.14 9.82 35.42
N ASN A 614 56.34 10.36 35.20
CA ASN A 614 56.92 10.67 33.88
C ASN A 614 57.30 9.43 33.03
N VAL A 615 57.02 9.48 31.72
CA VAL A 615 57.06 8.35 30.76
C VAL A 615 58.49 7.94 30.31
N PHE A 616 59.51 8.74 30.61
CA PHE A 616 60.84 8.57 30.00
C PHE A 616 61.74 7.46 30.59
N ASN A 617 61.33 6.76 31.65
CA ASN A 617 62.17 5.74 32.31
C ASN A 617 61.72 4.28 32.05
N GLY A 618 61.33 3.95 30.82
CA GLY A 618 60.72 2.64 30.55
C GLY A 618 60.86 2.11 29.13
N MET A 619 62.06 2.13 28.55
CA MET A 619 62.30 1.47 27.25
C MET A 619 62.07 -0.07 27.29
N LEU A 620 61.85 -0.64 28.48
CA LEU A 620 61.39 -2.03 28.66
C LEU A 620 59.88 -2.25 28.44
N GLY A 621 59.04 -1.22 28.53
CA GLY A 621 57.57 -1.35 28.42
C GLY A 621 57.05 -1.62 27.01
N MET A 622 57.90 -1.50 26.00
CA MET A 622 57.55 -1.76 24.60
C MET A 622 57.78 -3.21 24.16
N VAL A 623 58.66 -3.96 24.86
CA VAL A 623 59.19 -5.25 24.36
C VAL A 623 58.73 -6.47 25.19
N ALA A 624 58.29 -6.29 26.45
CA ALA A 624 57.77 -7.38 27.28
C ALA A 624 56.58 -6.88 28.14
N PRO A 625 55.61 -7.74 28.49
CA PRO A 625 54.41 -7.29 29.21
C PRO A 625 54.80 -6.78 30.60
N PRO A 626 54.25 -5.65 31.08
CA PRO A 626 54.31 -5.33 32.49
C PRO A 626 53.39 -6.31 33.23
N ALA A 627 53.94 -7.45 33.62
CA ALA A 627 53.35 -8.22 34.70
C ALA A 627 53.38 -7.35 35.96
N GLY A 628 52.22 -6.83 36.34
CA GLY A 628 51.92 -6.51 37.74
C GLY A 628 52.49 -5.22 38.32
N ILE A 629 52.25 -4.05 37.71
CA ILE A 629 52.35 -2.78 38.46
C ILE A 629 51.08 -1.94 38.23
N GLY A 630 50.04 -2.28 38.97
CA GLY A 630 48.81 -1.51 39.09
C GLY A 630 47.82 -2.29 39.93
N LYS A 631 47.51 -1.80 41.14
CA LYS A 631 46.42 -2.37 41.94
C LYS A 631 45.14 -2.34 41.10
N MET A 632 44.55 -3.51 40.88
CA MET A 632 43.19 -3.67 40.35
C MET A 632 42.24 -2.79 41.20
N PRO A 633 41.28 -2.06 40.60
CA PRO A 633 40.23 -1.40 41.39
C PRO A 633 39.56 -2.45 42.30
N LYS A 634 39.08 -2.07 43.48
CA LYS A 634 38.35 -2.98 44.36
C LYS A 634 37.18 -3.56 43.56
N GLN A 635 37.23 -4.86 43.28
CA GLN A 635 36.09 -5.58 42.74
C GLN A 635 35.09 -5.76 43.88
N PHE A 636 33.86 -5.28 43.69
CA PHE A 636 32.76 -5.59 44.58
C PHE A 636 32.32 -7.03 44.29
N ASN A 637 32.68 -7.97 45.16
CA ASN A 637 32.27 -9.38 45.10
C ASN A 637 31.16 -9.66 46.13
N SER A 638 30.20 -8.75 46.28
CA SER A 638 29.00 -8.96 47.09
C SER A 638 27.79 -9.15 46.18
N SER A 639 26.91 -10.09 46.50
CA SER A 639 25.59 -10.15 45.89
C SER A 639 24.82 -8.87 46.23
N VAL A 640 24.04 -8.38 45.27
CA VAL A 640 23.17 -7.23 45.44
C VAL A 640 21.75 -7.75 45.51
N ASP A 641 21.09 -7.53 46.65
CA ASP A 641 19.74 -8.06 46.90
C ASP A 641 18.66 -7.03 46.55
N ASN A 642 19.00 -5.73 46.55
CA ASN A 642 18.05 -4.65 46.31
C ASN A 642 18.55 -3.65 45.26
N HIS A 643 17.62 -3.11 44.45
CA HIS A 643 17.93 -2.18 43.35
C HIS A 643 18.70 -0.92 43.79
N HIS A 644 18.43 -0.39 44.99
CA HIS A 644 19.10 0.82 45.48
C HIS A 644 20.60 0.62 45.76
N GLU A 645 21.03 -0.62 46.03
CA GLU A 645 22.46 -0.96 46.20
C GLU A 645 23.18 -0.92 44.85
N VAL A 646 22.51 -1.30 43.76
CA VAL A 646 23.03 -1.15 42.39
C VAL A 646 23.23 0.33 42.06
N VAL A 647 22.24 1.16 42.37
CA VAL A 647 22.29 2.62 42.14
C VAL A 647 23.41 3.26 42.97
N ALA A 648 23.60 2.82 44.22
CA ALA A 648 24.68 3.30 45.07
C ALA A 648 26.07 2.92 44.52
N ILE A 649 26.25 1.68 44.06
CA ILE A 649 27.49 1.22 43.41
C ILE A 649 27.72 2.01 42.12
N PHE A 650 26.68 2.26 41.32
CA PHE A 650 26.78 3.01 40.08
C PHE A 650 27.19 4.47 40.34
N ASN A 651 26.58 5.13 41.33
CA ASN A 651 26.91 6.50 41.74
C ASN A 651 28.30 6.62 42.37
N GLU A 652 28.81 5.58 43.03
CA GLU A 652 30.19 5.56 43.55
C GLU A 652 31.22 5.39 42.43
N VAL A 653 30.86 4.67 41.36
CA VAL A 653 31.72 4.42 40.19
C VAL A 653 31.72 5.61 39.22
N ASP A 654 30.59 6.32 39.09
CA ASP A 654 30.41 7.37 38.10
C ASP A 654 30.25 8.75 38.74
N GLY A 655 31.38 9.43 38.94
CA GLY A 655 31.40 10.84 39.32
C GLY A 655 31.63 11.81 38.15
N ARG A 656 31.48 11.38 36.88
CA ARG A 656 31.87 12.17 35.70
C ARG A 656 31.02 11.99 34.44
N PHE A 657 29.74 11.64 34.57
CA PHE A 657 28.74 11.96 33.54
C PHE A 657 27.90 13.16 33.96
#